data_AF-A0A9D7YE31-F1
#
_entry.id   AF-A0A9D7YE31-F1
#
_cell.length_a   1.000
_cell.length_b   1.000
_cell.length_c   1.000
_cell.angle_alpha   90.00
_cell.angle_beta   90.00
_cell.angle_gamma   90.00
#
_symmetry.space_group_name_H-M   'P 1'
#
loop_
_entity.id
_entity.type
_entity.pdbx_description
1 polymer ?
#
loop_
_entity_poly.entity_id
_entity_poly.type
_entity_poly.pdbx_seq_one_letter_code
_entity_poly.pdbx_strand_id
1 'polypeptide(L)'
;MALTIISLMKQVPIASQMRMGDDGLMDRTKAKSIINIDCQYALEAGLQMKNDNPDAKLIVCSMGPPSFEESLKKAISMGYDEAYLLSDRKLGGSDTYATGLAISTMLKHLGFGKGLDEDFIVIAGRQTSDGDTAHVPSQVAENLDVPQATFVEVASLNNNIIKAKRVIEGGYQIMSIPLPCVLSFTPTGVNPRRASLAGVVKAGNSKITIFGIDDINLSDQKIGLSGSPTIVAKVINIKSERAPIKMIDGRKEDELVTNLISSMKDGKNTLEVEKKKVVKAKKRPEDFAVVDFRDGASGILTWAEIVNGKISRPSLELLTPAKNLVKQLAEDTKIITVVIGKNLGNIPKELISYGADEVIVIDDDRLEEYIILPFASIFEQIIKKINPEIALFAATTPGRELAPRIGVKTNSGVTADCTALEIGEHIDRKKKTIFTPILESRRPTYGESKLATILGFTCPQISTARAGTFEVPAQDTKRKGKITSFEPKLIKEHFATKIIEKIVGKSGVDTLFTADIIVSGGRGSIGDNMKLIQDLAEALKKKGVNAEWAVSRPVVDEGLVEYARQVGQTGKSVRPKIYIAVGISGAIQHIAGMKESETIIAINHNAKEAIFKNADFGIVGKYEDILPELIERVNDGFTFGI
;
A
#
# COMPACT_ATOMS: atom_id res chain seq x y z
N MET A 1 2.35 23.18 28.38
CA MET A 1 1.00 23.21 27.76
C MET A 1 0.45 21.80 27.79
N ALA A 2 -0.87 21.62 27.84
CA ALA A 2 -1.46 20.27 27.88
C ALA A 2 -1.36 19.63 26.48
N LEU A 3 -0.86 18.39 26.42
CA LEU A 3 -0.71 17.62 25.18
C LEU A 3 -2.05 17.55 24.41
N THR A 4 -2.02 17.79 23.09
CA THR A 4 -3.18 17.56 22.23
C THR A 4 -2.95 16.38 21.28
N ILE A 5 -3.89 15.45 21.24
CA ILE A 5 -3.88 14.29 20.33
C ILE A 5 -5.00 14.47 19.31
N ILE A 6 -4.64 14.47 18.02
CA ILE A 6 -5.51 14.83 16.91
C ILE A 6 -5.67 13.62 15.99
N SER A 7 -6.86 13.04 15.95
CA SER A 7 -7.17 11.90 15.10
C SER A 7 -7.73 12.33 13.75
N LEU A 8 -7.06 11.91 12.68
CA LEU A 8 -7.55 12.05 11.31
C LEU A 8 -8.44 10.87 10.93
N MET A 9 -9.68 11.18 10.57
CA MET A 9 -10.70 10.21 10.23
C MET A 9 -11.17 10.39 8.79
N LYS A 10 -11.29 9.29 8.05
CA LYS A 10 -11.92 9.23 6.73
C LYS A 10 -13.11 8.26 6.78
N GLN A 11 -14.16 8.55 6.03
CA GLN A 11 -15.17 7.53 5.69
C GLN A 11 -14.94 6.95 4.30
N VAL A 12 -15.29 5.68 4.17
CA VAL A 12 -15.18 4.91 2.94
C VAL A 12 -16.54 4.28 2.62
N PRO A 13 -16.88 4.16 1.33
CA PRO A 13 -18.09 3.45 0.93
C PRO A 13 -18.00 1.97 1.28
N ILE A 14 -19.15 1.36 1.56
CA ILE A 14 -19.24 -0.11 1.63
C ILE A 14 -19.11 -0.68 0.21
N ALA A 15 -18.02 -1.40 -0.05
CA ALA A 15 -17.70 -1.92 -1.38
C ALA A 15 -18.84 -2.74 -2.02
N SER A 16 -19.59 -3.52 -1.23
CA SER A 16 -20.71 -4.34 -1.71
C SER A 16 -21.96 -3.54 -2.13
N GLN A 17 -22.06 -2.26 -1.75
CA GLN A 17 -23.23 -1.41 -2.03
C GLN A 17 -22.91 -0.31 -3.04
N MET A 18 -21.74 -0.37 -3.67
CA MET A 18 -21.21 0.72 -4.47
C MET A 18 -21.72 0.71 -5.92
N ARG A 19 -22.20 1.86 -6.40
CA ARG A 19 -22.57 2.11 -7.80
C ARG A 19 -21.79 3.33 -8.32
N MET A 20 -21.43 3.33 -9.61
CA MET A 20 -20.86 4.53 -10.23
C MET A 20 -21.94 5.31 -10.96
N GLY A 21 -21.78 6.64 -10.97
CA GLY A 21 -22.48 7.49 -11.91
C GLY A 21 -21.88 7.38 -13.30
N ASP A 22 -22.59 7.97 -14.27
CA ASP A 22 -22.17 8.00 -15.68
C ASP A 22 -20.89 8.83 -15.93
N ASP A 23 -20.48 9.62 -14.93
CA ASP A 23 -19.25 10.44 -14.91
C ASP A 23 -18.00 9.66 -14.47
N GLY A 24 -18.14 8.38 -14.11
CA GLY A 24 -17.03 7.56 -13.60
C GLY A 24 -16.69 7.81 -12.14
N LEU A 25 -17.40 8.71 -11.46
CA LEU A 25 -17.30 8.91 -10.02
C LEU A 25 -18.32 8.03 -9.30
N MET A 26 -18.11 7.85 -7.99
CA MET A 26 -19.04 7.09 -7.17
C MET A 26 -20.32 7.88 -6.91
N ASP A 27 -21.48 7.26 -7.11
CA ASP A 27 -22.77 7.83 -6.69
C ASP A 27 -22.87 7.75 -5.16
N ARG A 28 -22.60 8.88 -4.50
CA ARG A 28 -22.59 9.03 -3.03
C ARG A 28 -23.99 9.18 -2.44
N THR A 29 -25.05 9.27 -3.24
CA THR A 29 -26.42 9.49 -2.75
C THR A 29 -27.08 8.23 -2.19
N LYS A 30 -26.58 7.04 -2.56
CA LYS A 30 -27.18 5.74 -2.18
C LYS A 30 -26.23 4.77 -1.47
N ALA A 31 -24.92 5.01 -1.50
CA ALA A 31 -23.94 4.14 -0.82
C ALA A 31 -23.76 4.59 0.63
N LYS A 32 -24.13 3.73 1.59
CA LYS A 32 -23.78 3.96 3.00
C LYS A 32 -22.26 4.01 3.15
N SER A 33 -21.77 5.03 3.83
CA SER A 33 -20.36 5.17 4.19
C SER A 33 -20.15 4.72 5.62
N ILE A 34 -18.96 4.19 5.90
CA ILE A 34 -18.53 3.78 7.23
C ILE A 34 -17.20 4.43 7.57
N ILE A 35 -16.89 4.55 8.87
CA ILE A 35 -15.54 4.92 9.30
C ILE A 35 -14.56 3.88 8.75
N ASN A 36 -13.55 4.35 8.02
CA ASN A 36 -12.49 3.50 7.50
C ASN A 36 -11.90 2.64 8.63
N ILE A 37 -11.70 1.35 8.36
CA ILE A 37 -11.36 0.39 9.43
C ILE A 37 -10.04 0.76 10.13
N ASP A 38 -8.98 1.07 9.38
CA ASP A 38 -7.70 1.51 9.94
C ASP A 38 -7.84 2.84 10.74
N CYS A 39 -8.78 3.71 10.38
CA CYS A 39 -9.07 4.93 11.16
C CYS A 39 -9.73 4.58 12.51
N GLN A 40 -10.50 3.49 12.62
CA GLN A 40 -11.06 3.07 13.91
C GLN A 40 -9.96 2.63 14.89
N TYR A 41 -8.94 1.92 14.39
CA TYR A 41 -7.77 1.57 15.19
C TYR A 41 -6.95 2.79 15.59
N ALA A 42 -6.79 3.77 14.69
CA ALA A 42 -6.15 5.03 15.04
C ALA A 42 -6.93 5.82 16.11
N LEU A 43 -8.27 5.84 16.03
CA LEU A 43 -9.11 6.46 17.05
C LEU A 43 -8.92 5.81 18.42
N GLU A 44 -8.83 4.48 18.46
CA GLU A 44 -8.55 3.71 19.68
C GLU A 44 -7.14 3.98 20.21
N ALA A 45 -6.12 4.04 19.35
CA ALA A 45 -4.76 4.37 19.76
C ALA A 45 -4.69 5.74 20.47
N GLY A 46 -5.43 6.74 19.97
CA GLY A 46 -5.54 8.04 20.66
C GLY A 46 -6.19 7.96 22.03
N LEU A 47 -7.23 7.13 22.17
CA LEU A 47 -7.90 6.90 23.46
C LEU A 47 -6.99 6.17 24.46
N GLN A 48 -6.13 5.27 24.00
CA GLN A 48 -5.12 4.61 24.85
C GLN A 48 -4.05 5.59 25.29
N MET A 49 -3.53 6.42 24.38
CA MET A 49 -2.58 7.46 24.74
C MET A 49 -3.17 8.46 25.76
N LYS A 50 -4.48 8.77 25.68
CA LYS A 50 -5.17 9.57 26.71
C LYS A 50 -5.24 8.84 28.06
N ASN A 51 -5.45 7.53 28.08
CA ASN A 51 -5.44 6.78 29.35
C ASN A 51 -4.08 6.91 30.07
N ASP A 52 -2.99 6.91 29.31
CA ASP A 52 -1.62 7.08 29.84
C ASP A 52 -1.29 8.56 30.12
N ASN A 53 -2.04 9.50 29.54
CA ASN A 53 -1.86 10.95 29.67
C ASN A 53 -3.22 11.62 29.97
N PRO A 54 -3.74 11.54 31.20
CA PRO A 54 -5.13 11.92 31.53
C PRO A 54 -5.49 13.38 31.21
N ASP A 55 -4.50 14.28 31.25
CA ASP A 55 -4.66 15.71 30.95
C ASP A 55 -4.66 16.02 29.45
N ALA A 56 -4.43 15.02 28.60
CA ALA A 56 -4.38 15.21 27.15
C ALA A 56 -5.78 15.49 26.56
N LYS A 57 -5.84 16.47 25.65
CA LYS A 57 -7.05 16.80 24.90
C LYS A 57 -7.15 15.93 23.64
N LEU A 58 -8.32 15.35 23.38
CA LEU A 58 -8.58 14.57 22.17
C LEU A 58 -9.43 15.34 21.16
N ILE A 59 -8.90 15.53 19.96
CA ILE A 59 -9.58 16.15 18.83
C ILE A 59 -9.74 15.13 17.72
N VAL A 60 -10.89 15.07 17.06
CA VAL A 60 -11.08 14.32 15.82
C VAL A 60 -11.35 15.26 14.66
N CYS A 61 -10.61 15.07 13.57
CA CYS A 61 -10.67 15.88 12.36
C CYS A 61 -11.05 15.01 11.16
N SER A 62 -11.92 15.52 10.30
CA SER A 62 -12.27 14.86 9.04
C SER A 62 -12.43 15.86 7.89
N MET A 63 -12.31 15.37 6.67
CA MET A 63 -12.62 16.12 5.44
C MET A 63 -13.65 15.33 4.64
N GLY A 64 -14.76 15.96 4.28
CA GLY A 64 -15.83 15.29 3.55
C GLY A 64 -17.14 16.07 3.53
N PRO A 65 -18.20 15.48 2.97
CA PRO A 65 -19.52 16.10 2.95
C PRO A 65 -20.12 16.24 4.37
N PRO A 66 -21.15 17.09 4.57
CA PRO A 66 -21.80 17.28 5.87
C PRO A 66 -22.36 16.01 6.51
N SER A 67 -22.69 14.98 5.71
CA SER A 67 -23.09 13.67 6.23
C SER A 67 -22.01 12.99 7.09
N PHE A 68 -20.78 13.53 7.11
CA PHE A 68 -19.72 13.01 7.95
C PHE A 68 -19.86 13.31 9.45
N GLU A 69 -20.73 14.25 9.81
CA GLU A 69 -21.03 14.60 11.19
C GLU A 69 -21.42 13.39 12.06
N GLU A 70 -22.17 12.43 11.52
CA GLU A 70 -22.57 11.23 12.28
C GLU A 70 -21.37 10.39 12.74
N SER A 71 -20.36 10.24 11.88
CA SER A 71 -19.13 9.52 12.26
C SER A 71 -18.29 10.31 13.25
N LEU A 72 -18.28 11.65 13.16
CA LEU A 72 -17.60 12.50 14.13
C LEU A 72 -18.27 12.42 15.50
N LYS A 73 -19.61 12.42 15.55
CA LYS A 73 -20.38 12.12 16.77
C LYS A 73 -20.06 10.74 17.31
N LYS A 74 -19.84 9.74 16.44
CA LYS A 74 -19.42 8.41 16.87
C LYS A 74 -18.06 8.45 17.58
N ALA A 75 -17.08 9.20 17.07
CA ALA A 75 -15.80 9.39 17.74
C ALA A 75 -15.95 10.11 19.10
N ILE A 76 -16.76 11.18 19.18
CA ILE A 76 -17.09 11.83 20.47
C ILE A 76 -17.69 10.82 21.45
N SER A 77 -18.59 9.94 20.98
CA SER A 77 -19.22 8.93 21.83
C SER A 77 -18.24 7.88 22.38
N MET A 78 -17.06 7.73 21.77
CA MET A 78 -16.00 6.85 22.25
C MET A 78 -15.09 7.51 23.30
N GLY A 79 -15.09 8.85 23.40
CA GLY A 79 -14.28 9.59 24.38
C GLY A 79 -13.55 10.83 23.84
N TYR A 80 -13.72 11.20 22.57
CA TYR A 80 -13.14 12.44 22.02
C TYR A 80 -13.80 13.68 22.63
N ASP A 81 -13.02 14.76 22.72
CA ASP A 81 -13.45 16.02 23.35
C ASP A 81 -14.07 16.97 22.33
N GLU A 82 -13.43 17.14 21.18
CA GLU A 82 -13.86 18.04 20.12
C GLU A 82 -13.80 17.36 18.75
N ALA A 83 -14.62 17.87 17.82
CA ALA A 83 -14.69 17.36 16.46
C ALA A 83 -14.78 18.49 15.43
N TYR A 84 -13.95 18.38 14.39
CA TYR A 84 -13.86 19.35 13.30
C TYR A 84 -14.06 18.68 11.94
N LEU A 85 -14.88 19.30 11.10
CA LEU A 85 -15.15 18.85 9.73
C LEU A 85 -14.77 19.95 8.74
N LEU A 86 -13.84 19.65 7.84
CA LEU A 86 -13.60 20.47 6.66
C LEU A 86 -14.55 20.01 5.54
N SER A 87 -15.53 20.84 5.20
CA SER A 87 -16.60 20.49 4.26
C SER A 87 -16.91 21.62 3.29
N ASP A 88 -16.45 21.47 2.05
CA ASP A 88 -16.74 22.38 0.95
C ASP A 88 -16.88 21.59 -0.36
N ARG A 89 -17.76 22.04 -1.27
CA ARG A 89 -17.92 21.43 -2.60
C ARG A 89 -16.64 21.52 -3.43
N LYS A 90 -15.85 22.57 -3.26
CA LYS A 90 -14.57 22.80 -3.95
C LYS A 90 -13.51 21.75 -3.60
N LEU A 91 -13.64 21.07 -2.46
CA LEU A 91 -12.77 19.95 -2.06
C LEU A 91 -13.13 18.64 -2.77
N GLY A 92 -14.26 18.59 -3.48
CA GLY A 92 -14.72 17.41 -4.21
C GLY A 92 -13.72 16.96 -5.28
N GLY A 93 -13.47 15.65 -5.32
CA GLY A 93 -12.55 15.06 -6.30
C GLY A 93 -11.07 15.28 -6.00
N SER A 94 -10.71 15.82 -4.82
CA SER A 94 -9.32 15.99 -4.40
C SER A 94 -8.57 14.67 -4.39
N ASP A 95 -7.34 14.68 -4.91
CA ASP A 95 -6.40 13.60 -4.73
C ASP A 95 -5.77 13.61 -3.32
N THR A 96 -4.82 12.70 -3.08
CA THR A 96 -4.16 12.61 -1.76
C THR A 96 -3.36 13.86 -1.43
N TYR A 97 -2.65 14.44 -2.40
CA TYR A 97 -1.86 15.67 -2.21
C TYR A 97 -2.75 16.82 -1.75
N ALA A 98 -3.83 17.08 -2.49
CA ALA A 98 -4.81 18.12 -2.16
C ALA A 98 -5.47 17.87 -0.79
N THR A 99 -5.77 16.61 -0.47
CA THR A 99 -6.32 16.22 0.84
C THR A 99 -5.35 16.51 1.98
N GLY A 100 -4.07 16.14 1.84
CA GLY A 100 -3.03 16.40 2.84
C GLY A 100 -2.81 17.90 3.07
N LEU A 101 -2.82 18.70 2.00
CA LEU A 101 -2.73 20.16 2.06
C LEU A 101 -3.94 20.77 2.79
N ALA A 102 -5.16 20.34 2.45
CA ALA A 102 -6.38 20.86 3.05
C ALA A 102 -6.46 20.56 4.56
N ILE A 103 -6.18 19.30 4.95
CA ILE A 103 -6.18 18.89 6.36
C ILE A 103 -5.09 19.63 7.14
N SER A 104 -3.86 19.69 6.64
CA SER A 104 -2.78 20.40 7.33
C SER A 104 -3.05 21.90 7.47
N THR A 105 -3.72 22.52 6.49
CA THR A 105 -4.14 23.94 6.58
C THR A 105 -5.19 24.13 7.68
N MET A 106 -6.18 23.23 7.78
CA MET A 106 -7.12 23.24 8.90
C MET A 106 -6.42 23.07 10.26
N LEU A 107 -5.44 22.17 10.35
CA LEU A 107 -4.68 21.98 11.60
C LEU A 107 -3.90 23.23 11.99
N LYS A 108 -3.25 23.90 11.04
CA LYS A 108 -2.57 25.19 11.28
C LYS A 108 -3.54 26.28 11.73
N HIS A 109 -4.73 26.35 11.12
CA HIS A 109 -5.78 27.27 11.53
C HIS A 109 -6.22 27.04 12.98
N LEU A 110 -6.23 25.78 13.43
CA LEU A 110 -6.52 25.40 14.82
C LEU A 110 -5.34 25.63 15.79
N GLY A 111 -4.21 26.15 15.32
CA GLY A 111 -3.01 26.40 16.12
C GLY A 111 -1.97 25.27 16.10
N PHE A 112 -2.19 24.19 15.34
CA PHE A 112 -1.28 23.05 15.29
C PHE A 112 -0.34 23.15 14.09
N GLY A 113 0.89 23.55 14.35
CA GLY A 113 1.97 23.60 13.39
C GLY A 113 3.28 23.94 14.08
N LYS A 114 4.40 23.67 13.41
CA LYS A 114 5.72 24.00 13.97
C LYS A 114 5.79 25.50 14.32
N GLY A 115 6.02 25.79 15.60
CA GLY A 115 6.10 27.17 16.12
C GLY A 115 4.76 27.84 16.45
N LEU A 116 3.63 27.11 16.42
CA LEU A 116 2.30 27.63 16.80
C LEU A 116 1.82 27.08 18.16
N ASP A 117 1.94 25.76 18.36
CA ASP A 117 1.68 25.03 19.60
C ASP A 117 2.77 23.95 19.75
N GLU A 118 3.33 23.78 20.95
CA GLU A 118 4.62 23.10 21.11
C GLU A 118 4.52 21.57 21.24
N ASP A 119 3.41 21.03 21.78
CA ASP A 119 3.27 19.58 22.05
C ASP A 119 1.94 19.01 21.54
N PHE A 120 1.94 18.46 20.31
CA PHE A 120 0.81 17.73 19.74
C PHE A 120 1.21 16.46 18.99
N ILE A 121 0.26 15.52 18.89
CA ILE A 121 0.39 14.28 18.13
C ILE A 121 -0.76 14.20 17.14
N VAL A 122 -0.44 14.06 15.85
CA VAL A 122 -1.46 13.71 14.84
C VAL A 122 -1.43 12.20 14.66
N ILE A 123 -2.58 11.54 14.76
CA ILE A 123 -2.72 10.09 14.56
C ILE A 123 -3.71 9.80 13.44
N ALA A 124 -3.40 8.81 12.61
CA ALA A 124 -4.21 8.43 11.46
C ALA A 124 -4.21 6.92 11.25
N GLY A 125 -5.19 6.41 10.51
CA GLY A 125 -5.14 5.03 10.04
C GLY A 125 -4.01 4.83 9.02
N ARG A 126 -3.41 3.64 8.97
CA ARG A 126 -2.35 3.27 8.03
C ARG A 126 -2.74 3.52 6.57
N GLN A 127 -3.91 3.03 6.13
CA GLN A 127 -4.41 3.29 4.77
C GLN A 127 -5.95 3.26 4.70
N THR A 128 -6.50 3.56 3.52
CA THR A 128 -7.95 3.55 3.28
C THR A 128 -8.36 2.32 2.49
N SER A 129 -9.49 1.68 2.79
CA SER A 129 -9.89 0.44 2.11
C SER A 129 -10.42 0.63 0.68
N ASP A 130 -10.82 1.84 0.32
CA ASP A 130 -11.33 2.19 -1.00
C ASP A 130 -10.20 2.40 -2.03
N GLY A 131 -9.02 2.80 -1.58
CA GLY A 131 -7.94 3.18 -2.46
C GLY A 131 -6.54 2.92 -1.94
N ASP A 132 -6.34 2.19 -0.84
CA ASP A 132 -5.05 1.67 -0.33
C ASP A 132 -3.83 2.58 -0.52
N THR A 133 -3.97 3.90 -0.33
CA THR A 133 -2.91 4.85 -0.68
C THR A 133 -1.83 4.93 0.37
N ALA A 134 -2.20 4.99 1.66
CA ALA A 134 -1.29 5.24 2.78
C ALA A 134 -0.53 6.60 2.70
N HIS A 135 -1.01 7.57 1.90
CA HIS A 135 -0.28 8.81 1.63
C HIS A 135 -0.54 9.96 2.60
N VAL A 136 -1.81 10.17 2.98
CA VAL A 136 -2.25 11.39 3.69
C VAL A 136 -1.47 11.67 4.97
N PRO A 137 -1.15 10.68 5.84
CA PRO A 137 -0.36 10.95 7.04
C PRO A 137 1.02 11.57 6.74
N SER A 138 1.75 11.03 5.75
CA SER A 138 3.05 11.59 5.34
C SER A 138 2.92 12.99 4.75
N GLN A 139 1.85 13.24 3.99
CA GLN A 139 1.60 14.55 3.38
C GLN A 139 1.23 15.60 4.42
N VAL A 140 0.46 15.22 5.44
CA VAL A 140 0.17 16.08 6.59
C VAL A 140 1.45 16.38 7.37
N ALA A 141 2.29 15.37 7.62
CA ALA A 141 3.56 15.55 8.32
C ALA A 141 4.50 16.54 7.61
N GLU A 142 4.64 16.42 6.28
CA GLU A 142 5.45 17.35 5.49
C GLU A 142 4.87 18.77 5.51
N ASN A 143 3.56 18.92 5.30
CA ASN A 143 2.94 20.25 5.29
C ASN A 143 2.98 20.94 6.66
N LEU A 144 3.00 20.18 7.76
CA LEU A 144 3.16 20.71 9.13
C LEU A 144 4.63 20.91 9.53
N ASP A 145 5.58 20.44 8.72
CA ASP A 145 7.03 20.41 9.02
C ASP A 145 7.37 19.65 10.32
N VAL A 146 6.77 18.46 10.48
CA VAL A 146 6.98 17.61 11.67
C VAL A 146 7.52 16.21 11.30
N PRO A 147 8.24 15.54 12.22
CA PRO A 147 8.63 14.15 12.03
C PRO A 147 7.41 13.21 12.00
N GLN A 148 7.62 12.01 11.46
CA GLN A 148 6.58 11.00 11.40
C GLN A 148 7.11 9.59 11.67
N ALA A 149 6.20 8.69 12.05
CA ALA A 149 6.36 7.26 11.85
C ALA A 149 5.07 6.65 11.33
N THR A 150 5.16 5.91 10.24
CA THR A 150 4.01 5.21 9.65
C THR A 150 4.08 3.72 9.92
N PHE A 151 2.96 3.01 9.73
CA PHE A 151 2.86 1.56 9.96
C PHE A 151 3.19 1.17 11.41
N VAL A 152 2.80 2.02 12.36
CA VAL A 152 2.99 1.82 13.80
C VAL A 152 1.95 0.81 14.30
N GLU A 153 2.39 -0.19 15.03
CA GLU A 153 1.51 -1.14 15.71
C GLU A 153 1.11 -0.62 17.09
N VAL A 154 2.08 -0.17 17.88
CA VAL A 154 1.88 0.42 19.20
C VAL A 154 2.83 1.59 19.42
N ALA A 155 2.41 2.59 20.18
CA ALA A 155 3.25 3.70 20.57
C ALA A 155 2.93 4.14 22.00
N SER A 156 3.97 4.60 22.69
CA SER A 156 3.89 5.13 24.05
C SER A 156 4.62 6.46 24.11
N LEU A 157 4.09 7.40 24.90
CA LEU A 157 4.71 8.71 25.13
C LEU A 157 5.44 8.70 26.47
N ASN A 158 6.69 9.14 26.48
CA ASN A 158 7.46 9.36 27.71
C ASN A 158 8.43 10.54 27.50
N ASN A 159 8.42 11.53 28.40
CA ASN A 159 9.30 12.71 28.36
C ASN A 159 9.35 13.40 26.98
N ASN A 160 8.18 13.72 26.40
CA ASN A 160 8.03 14.33 25.07
C ASN A 160 8.66 13.53 23.90
N ILE A 161 8.91 12.23 24.12
CA ILE A 161 9.40 11.30 23.11
C ILE A 161 8.40 10.17 22.95
N ILE A 162 7.99 9.93 21.71
CA ILE A 162 7.23 8.76 21.33
C ILE A 162 8.19 7.60 21.08
N LYS A 163 7.96 6.49 21.78
CA LYS A 163 8.52 5.19 21.45
C LYS A 163 7.49 4.40 20.66
N ALA A 164 7.73 4.20 19.36
CA ALA A 164 6.81 3.54 18.45
C ALA A 164 7.38 2.21 17.93
N LYS A 165 6.57 1.16 17.97
CA LYS A 165 6.87 -0.12 17.30
C LYS A 165 6.32 -0.05 15.88
N ARG A 166 7.20 0.14 14.89
CA ARG A 166 6.87 0.18 13.46
C ARG A 166 7.00 -1.21 12.86
N VAL A 167 5.99 -1.65 12.13
CA VAL A 167 6.07 -2.85 11.30
C VAL A 167 6.91 -2.54 10.07
N ILE A 168 7.85 -3.43 9.75
CA ILE A 168 8.65 -3.39 8.52
C ILE A 168 8.53 -4.73 7.80
N GLU A 169 9.02 -4.80 6.58
CA GLU A 169 9.10 -6.05 5.84
C GLU A 169 9.91 -7.09 6.64
N GLY A 170 9.23 -8.15 7.09
CA GLY A 170 9.82 -9.28 7.79
C GLY A 170 10.26 -9.04 9.23
N GLY A 171 9.74 -7.99 9.89
CA GLY A 171 10.01 -7.74 11.29
C GLY A 171 9.38 -6.45 11.82
N TYR A 172 10.02 -5.86 12.81
CA TYR A 172 9.64 -4.56 13.34
C TYR A 172 10.86 -3.74 13.77
N GLN A 173 10.67 -2.43 13.84
CA GLN A 173 11.62 -1.48 14.41
C GLN A 173 11.00 -0.81 15.61
N ILE A 174 11.82 -0.53 16.62
CA ILE A 174 11.48 0.37 17.71
C ILE A 174 12.10 1.72 17.38
N MET A 175 11.25 2.74 17.25
CA MET A 175 11.62 4.09 16.86
C MET A 175 11.43 5.08 18.02
N SER A 176 12.30 6.08 18.08
CA SER A 176 12.18 7.26 18.94
C SER A 176 11.86 8.47 18.08
N ILE A 177 10.78 9.18 18.40
CA ILE A 177 10.28 10.32 17.62
C ILE A 177 9.96 11.47 18.60
N PRO A 178 10.47 12.69 18.40
CA PRO A 178 10.15 13.82 19.27
C PRO A 178 8.77 14.41 18.93
N LEU A 179 8.16 15.09 19.91
CA LEU A 179 7.00 15.95 19.66
C LEU A 179 7.41 17.28 19.00
N PRO A 180 6.50 17.91 18.22
CA PRO A 180 5.26 17.35 17.71
C PRO A 180 5.51 16.31 16.59
N CYS A 181 4.60 15.35 16.39
CA CYS A 181 4.78 14.32 15.37
C CYS A 181 3.48 13.79 14.75
N VAL A 182 3.60 13.09 13.61
CA VAL A 182 2.50 12.34 12.98
C VAL A 182 2.74 10.83 13.05
N LEU A 183 1.74 10.07 13.48
CA LEU A 183 1.77 8.60 13.53
C LEU A 183 0.66 8.01 12.67
N SER A 184 0.94 6.90 11.97
CA SER A 184 -0.11 6.10 11.32
C SER A 184 -0.14 4.67 11.86
N PHE A 185 -1.33 4.19 12.22
CA PHE A 185 -1.50 2.92 12.92
C PHE A 185 -2.00 1.77 12.05
N THR A 186 -1.35 0.62 12.16
CA THR A 186 -1.81 -0.66 11.56
C THR A 186 -3.03 -1.18 12.32
N PRO A 187 -3.87 -2.01 11.68
CA PRO A 187 -5.02 -2.60 12.34
C PRO A 187 -4.68 -3.84 13.21
N THR A 188 -3.43 -3.96 13.68
CA THR A 188 -2.92 -5.12 14.45
C THR A 188 -2.84 -4.87 15.96
N GLY A 189 -3.39 -3.75 16.43
CA GLY A 189 -3.45 -3.39 17.85
C GLY A 189 -4.73 -3.87 18.56
N VAL A 190 -5.14 -3.12 19.57
CA VAL A 190 -6.35 -3.39 20.36
C VAL A 190 -7.61 -3.08 19.55
N ASN A 191 -8.62 -3.95 19.66
CA ASN A 191 -9.91 -3.74 19.02
C ASN A 191 -10.56 -2.43 19.46
N PRO A 192 -11.12 -1.63 18.54
CA PRO A 192 -11.79 -0.38 18.89
C PRO A 192 -12.87 -0.59 19.95
N ARG A 193 -12.82 0.20 21.02
CA ARG A 193 -13.80 0.09 22.10
C ARG A 193 -15.20 0.49 21.63
N ARG A 194 -16.22 -0.05 22.30
CA ARG A 194 -17.61 0.41 22.13
C ARG A 194 -17.83 1.72 22.88
N ALA A 195 -18.73 2.54 22.35
CA ALA A 195 -19.17 3.77 23.01
C ALA A 195 -19.86 3.45 24.34
N SER A 196 -19.60 4.25 25.38
CA SER A 196 -20.31 4.18 26.65
C SER A 196 -21.64 4.95 26.56
N LEU A 197 -22.60 4.65 27.45
CA LEU A 197 -23.88 5.37 27.48
C LEU A 197 -23.66 6.87 27.72
N ALA A 198 -22.78 7.23 28.65
CA ALA A 198 -22.41 8.62 28.92
C ALA A 198 -21.79 9.30 27.68
N GLY A 199 -20.94 8.58 26.93
CA GLY A 199 -20.37 9.07 25.68
C GLY A 199 -21.43 9.31 24.61
N VAL A 200 -22.42 8.43 24.48
CA VAL A 200 -23.55 8.61 23.55
C VAL A 200 -24.36 9.87 23.88
N VAL A 201 -24.64 10.10 25.18
CA VAL A 201 -25.33 11.33 25.63
C VAL A 201 -24.49 12.57 25.33
N LYS A 202 -23.18 12.55 25.65
CA LYS A 202 -22.24 13.64 25.31
C LYS A 202 -22.28 13.94 23.81
N ALA A 203 -22.18 12.92 22.97
CA ALA A 203 -22.18 13.06 21.51
C ALA A 203 -23.49 13.63 20.97
N GLY A 204 -24.63 13.29 21.57
CA GLY A 204 -25.94 13.85 21.21
C GLY A 204 -26.01 15.37 21.44
N ASN A 205 -25.36 15.87 22.51
CA ASN A 205 -25.36 17.28 22.89
C ASN A 205 -24.17 18.07 22.31
N SER A 206 -23.18 17.40 21.72
CA SER A 206 -21.97 18.04 21.19
C SER A 206 -22.21 18.67 19.82
N LYS A 207 -21.72 19.89 19.63
CA LYS A 207 -21.70 20.56 18.32
C LYS A 207 -20.43 20.17 17.57
N ILE A 208 -20.58 19.80 16.30
CA ILE A 208 -19.46 19.61 15.38
C ILE A 208 -19.12 20.96 14.78
N THR A 209 -17.86 21.37 14.84
CA THR A 209 -17.41 22.60 14.18
C THR A 209 -17.11 22.29 12.72
N ILE A 210 -17.75 23.03 11.82
CA ILE A 210 -17.60 22.83 10.37
C ILE A 210 -16.90 24.06 9.81
N PHE A 211 -15.83 23.82 9.05
CA PHE A 211 -15.13 24.85 8.29
C PHE A 211 -15.35 24.63 6.79
N GLY A 212 -15.57 25.72 6.07
CA GLY A 212 -15.33 25.83 4.64
C GLY A 212 -13.86 26.17 4.34
N ILE A 213 -13.51 26.27 3.06
CA ILE A 213 -12.12 26.61 2.68
C ILE A 213 -11.77 28.06 3.02
N ASP A 214 -12.76 28.96 3.00
CA ASP A 214 -12.57 30.39 3.27
C ASP A 214 -12.29 30.62 4.77
N ASP A 215 -12.91 29.84 5.66
CA ASP A 215 -12.70 29.93 7.11
C ASP A 215 -11.24 29.67 7.50
N ILE A 216 -10.56 28.79 6.76
CA ILE A 216 -9.17 28.40 7.01
C ILE A 216 -8.17 29.09 6.09
N ASN A 217 -8.61 30.07 5.28
CA ASN A 217 -7.80 30.77 4.27
C ASN A 217 -7.10 29.83 3.27
N LEU A 218 -7.78 28.76 2.84
CA LEU A 218 -7.24 27.80 1.87
C LEU A 218 -7.60 28.22 0.43
N SER A 219 -6.57 28.43 -0.39
CA SER A 219 -6.75 28.72 -1.83
C SER A 219 -7.35 27.53 -2.58
N ASP A 220 -8.21 27.80 -3.56
CA ASP A 220 -8.81 26.81 -4.46
C ASP A 220 -7.89 26.36 -5.61
N GLN A 221 -6.69 26.94 -5.75
CA GLN A 221 -5.76 26.62 -6.82
C GLN A 221 -5.14 25.21 -6.74
N LYS A 222 -4.97 24.69 -5.51
CA LYS A 222 -4.28 23.41 -5.24
C LYS A 222 -5.17 22.35 -4.60
N ILE A 223 -6.49 22.51 -4.70
CA ILE A 223 -7.48 21.60 -4.13
C ILE A 223 -8.57 21.24 -5.14
N GLY A 224 -9.35 20.20 -4.82
CA GLY A 224 -10.41 19.71 -5.69
C GLY A 224 -9.86 19.10 -6.98
N LEU A 225 -10.76 18.78 -7.90
CA LEU A 225 -10.39 18.10 -9.15
C LEU A 225 -9.46 18.96 -10.06
N SER A 226 -9.65 20.27 -10.07
CA SER A 226 -8.87 21.19 -10.93
C SER A 226 -7.48 21.53 -10.38
N GLY A 227 -7.33 21.54 -9.05
CA GLY A 227 -6.05 21.81 -8.38
C GLY A 227 -5.27 20.56 -7.98
N SER A 228 -5.85 19.37 -8.16
CA SER A 228 -5.18 18.09 -7.89
C SER A 228 -4.12 17.81 -8.97
N PRO A 229 -2.87 17.50 -8.58
CA PRO A 229 -1.85 17.09 -9.53
C PRO A 229 -2.15 15.77 -10.26
N THR A 230 -3.07 14.95 -9.73
CA THR A 230 -3.55 13.72 -10.38
C THR A 230 -5.05 13.71 -10.61
N ILE A 231 -5.49 13.01 -11.65
CA ILE A 231 -6.92 12.74 -11.91
C ILE A 231 -7.17 11.26 -12.21
N VAL A 232 -8.35 10.77 -11.84
CA VAL A 232 -8.84 9.45 -12.25
C VAL A 232 -9.46 9.57 -13.64
N ALA A 233 -8.80 9.04 -14.67
CA ALA A 233 -9.24 9.15 -16.06
C ALA A 233 -10.19 8.03 -16.50
N LYS A 234 -10.06 6.82 -15.91
CA LYS A 234 -10.86 5.65 -16.28
C LYS A 234 -11.00 4.70 -15.11
N VAL A 235 -12.17 4.09 -14.95
CA VAL A 235 -12.40 3.00 -13.99
C VAL A 235 -13.12 1.86 -14.72
N ILE A 236 -12.57 0.65 -14.64
CA ILE A 236 -13.18 -0.56 -15.20
C ILE A 236 -13.38 -1.61 -14.11
N ASN A 237 -14.42 -2.44 -14.24
CA ASN A 237 -14.62 -3.57 -13.33
C ASN A 237 -13.62 -4.68 -13.65
N ILE A 238 -12.99 -5.22 -12.61
CA ILE A 238 -12.12 -6.39 -12.73
C ILE A 238 -13.03 -7.63 -12.74
N LYS A 239 -12.94 -8.43 -13.80
CA LYS A 239 -13.53 -9.78 -13.86
C LYS A 239 -12.41 -10.78 -13.62
N SER A 240 -12.69 -11.88 -12.93
CA SER A 240 -11.73 -12.98 -12.84
C SER A 240 -11.45 -13.50 -14.24
N GLU A 241 -10.17 -13.59 -14.59
CA GLU A 241 -9.70 -14.19 -15.84
C GLU A 241 -9.42 -15.70 -15.68
N ARG A 242 -9.62 -16.26 -14.47
CA ARG A 242 -9.37 -17.67 -14.15
C ARG A 242 -10.55 -18.56 -14.49
N ALA A 243 -10.26 -19.74 -15.02
CA ALA A 243 -11.27 -20.71 -15.42
C ALA A 243 -12.08 -21.27 -14.25
N PRO A 244 -13.30 -21.79 -14.52
CA PRO A 244 -14.07 -22.49 -13.51
C PRO A 244 -13.23 -23.62 -12.89
N ILE A 245 -13.33 -23.75 -11.58
CA ILE A 245 -12.58 -24.73 -10.80
C ILE A 245 -12.87 -26.18 -11.22
N LYS A 246 -11.85 -27.03 -11.19
CA LYS A 246 -11.99 -28.49 -11.25
C LYS A 246 -12.16 -29.02 -9.82
N MET A 247 -13.40 -29.34 -9.46
CA MET A 247 -13.70 -29.98 -8.17
C MET A 247 -13.20 -31.43 -8.20
N ILE A 248 -12.53 -31.83 -7.13
CA ILE A 248 -12.01 -33.19 -6.96
C ILE A 248 -13.02 -33.99 -6.14
N ASP A 249 -13.57 -35.04 -6.75
CA ASP A 249 -14.49 -35.97 -6.10
C ASP A 249 -13.73 -37.16 -5.51
N GLY A 250 -14.24 -37.70 -4.40
CA GLY A 250 -13.68 -38.88 -3.73
C GLY A 250 -14.52 -39.21 -2.49
N ARG A 251 -14.63 -40.50 -2.15
CA ARG A 251 -15.41 -40.95 -0.97
C ARG A 251 -14.56 -41.09 0.27
N LYS A 252 -13.24 -41.22 0.09
CA LYS A 252 -12.22 -41.36 1.13
C LYS A 252 -11.09 -40.35 0.91
N GLU A 253 -10.31 -40.12 1.95
CA GLU A 253 -9.21 -39.16 1.97
C GLU A 253 -8.10 -39.52 0.96
N ASP A 254 -7.76 -40.81 0.86
CA ASP A 254 -6.76 -41.36 -0.07
C ASP A 254 -7.19 -41.19 -1.54
N GLU A 255 -8.47 -41.42 -1.83
CA GLU A 255 -9.08 -41.20 -3.15
C GLU A 255 -9.03 -39.71 -3.53
N LEU A 256 -9.35 -38.81 -2.61
CA LEU A 256 -9.33 -37.36 -2.87
C LEU A 256 -7.91 -36.88 -3.24
N VAL A 257 -6.89 -37.28 -2.49
CA VAL A 257 -5.50 -36.91 -2.77
C VAL A 257 -5.02 -37.55 -4.08
N THR A 258 -5.36 -38.81 -4.32
CA THR A 258 -5.00 -39.50 -5.57
C THR A 258 -5.63 -38.82 -6.80
N ASN A 259 -6.91 -38.46 -6.71
CA ASN A 259 -7.64 -37.79 -7.78
C ASN A 259 -7.16 -36.36 -8.02
N LEU A 260 -6.72 -35.65 -6.96
CA LEU A 260 -6.03 -34.36 -7.10
C LEU A 260 -4.74 -34.52 -7.92
N ILE A 261 -3.88 -35.47 -7.54
CA ILE A 261 -2.61 -35.73 -8.22
C ILE A 261 -2.84 -36.08 -9.69
N SER A 262 -3.83 -36.93 -9.98
CA SER A 262 -4.19 -37.26 -11.37
C SER A 262 -4.69 -36.02 -12.12
N SER A 263 -5.60 -35.26 -11.52
CA SER A 263 -6.17 -34.07 -12.14
C SER A 263 -5.16 -32.99 -12.44
N MET A 264 -4.10 -32.85 -11.63
CA MET A 264 -3.01 -31.93 -11.90
C MET A 264 -2.18 -32.35 -13.12
N LYS A 265 -2.02 -33.66 -13.38
CA LYS A 265 -1.35 -34.17 -14.59
C LYS A 265 -2.17 -33.89 -15.85
N ASP A 266 -3.51 -33.94 -15.75
CA ASP A 266 -4.42 -33.65 -16.87
C ASP A 266 -4.47 -32.15 -17.24
N GLY A 267 -3.94 -31.28 -16.37
CA GLY A 267 -3.96 -29.84 -16.54
C GLY A 267 -5.20 -29.13 -15.97
N LYS A 268 -5.14 -27.80 -15.99
CA LYS A 268 -6.19 -26.91 -15.47
C LYS A 268 -7.28 -26.70 -16.53
N ASN A 269 -8.47 -26.33 -16.10
CA ASN A 269 -9.49 -25.82 -17.02
C ASN A 269 -8.97 -24.53 -17.69
N THR A 270 -9.32 -24.33 -18.96
CA THR A 270 -8.96 -23.14 -19.73
C THR A 270 -10.19 -22.30 -20.04
N LEU A 271 -10.08 -20.99 -19.91
CA LEU A 271 -11.03 -20.06 -20.51
C LEU A 271 -10.50 -19.62 -21.86
N GLU A 272 -11.33 -19.70 -22.91
CA GLU A 272 -11.07 -18.94 -24.13
C GLU A 272 -11.24 -17.45 -23.81
N VAL A 273 -10.12 -16.78 -23.53
CA VAL A 273 -10.13 -15.32 -23.48
C VAL A 273 -10.27 -14.85 -24.93
N GLU A 274 -11.47 -14.45 -25.33
CA GLU A 274 -11.67 -13.74 -26.60
C GLU A 274 -10.61 -12.64 -26.68
N LYS A 275 -9.73 -12.71 -27.68
CA LYS A 275 -8.71 -11.69 -27.94
C LYS A 275 -9.38 -10.33 -27.77
N LYS A 276 -8.93 -9.55 -26.77
CA LYS A 276 -9.46 -8.19 -26.51
C LYS A 276 -9.62 -7.52 -27.87
N LYS A 277 -10.87 -7.26 -28.28
CA LYS A 277 -11.14 -6.50 -29.50
C LYS A 277 -10.23 -5.29 -29.43
N VAL A 278 -9.35 -5.13 -30.43
CA VAL A 278 -8.52 -3.94 -30.56
C VAL A 278 -9.48 -2.77 -30.39
N VAL A 279 -9.37 -2.08 -29.25
CA VAL A 279 -10.21 -0.93 -28.98
C VAL A 279 -9.89 0.00 -30.14
N LYS A 280 -10.88 0.27 -31.02
CA LYS A 280 -10.71 1.23 -32.11
C LYS A 280 -10.01 2.43 -31.50
N ALA A 281 -8.79 2.72 -31.98
CA ALA A 281 -8.03 3.88 -31.52
C ALA A 281 -9.01 5.06 -31.53
N LYS A 282 -9.23 5.69 -30.37
CA LYS A 282 -10.10 6.87 -30.30
C LYS A 282 -9.58 7.81 -31.38
N LYS A 283 -10.45 8.19 -32.32
CA LYS A 283 -10.09 9.12 -33.39
C LYS A 283 -9.52 10.37 -32.71
N ARG A 284 -8.21 10.58 -32.85
CA ARG A 284 -7.52 11.74 -32.31
C ARG A 284 -8.14 12.97 -32.98
N PRO A 285 -8.73 13.91 -32.23
CA PRO A 285 -9.22 15.15 -32.83
C PRO A 285 -8.03 15.89 -33.46
N GLU A 286 -8.09 16.14 -34.76
CA GLU A 286 -7.01 16.82 -35.49
C GLU A 286 -6.92 18.31 -35.15
N ASP A 287 -8.00 18.88 -34.60
CA ASP A 287 -8.15 20.31 -34.27
C ASP A 287 -7.71 20.68 -32.84
N PHE A 288 -7.25 19.73 -32.03
CA PHE A 288 -6.89 19.98 -30.63
C PHE A 288 -5.40 20.31 -30.48
N ALA A 289 -5.10 21.31 -29.65
CA ALA A 289 -3.72 21.69 -29.35
C ALA A 289 -3.03 20.56 -28.56
N VAL A 290 -1.83 20.17 -28.99
CA VAL A 290 -1.00 19.19 -28.29
C VAL A 290 -0.10 19.93 -27.31
N VAL A 291 -0.17 19.58 -26.03
CA VAL A 291 0.58 20.22 -24.95
C VAL A 291 1.48 19.19 -24.28
N ASP A 292 2.77 19.46 -24.31
CA ASP A 292 3.77 18.80 -23.48
C ASP A 292 4.00 19.65 -22.23
N PHE A 293 3.64 19.12 -21.05
CA PHE A 293 3.70 19.85 -19.78
C PHE A 293 5.01 19.62 -19.02
N ARG A 294 5.96 18.85 -19.58
CA ARG A 294 7.18 18.42 -18.87
C ARG A 294 8.14 19.57 -18.58
N ASP A 295 8.05 20.68 -19.31
CA ASP A 295 8.86 21.89 -19.11
C ASP A 295 10.36 21.59 -18.90
N GLY A 296 10.94 20.80 -19.82
CA GLY A 296 12.34 20.38 -19.78
C GLY A 296 12.65 19.21 -18.84
N ALA A 297 11.66 18.64 -18.14
CA ALA A 297 11.84 17.42 -17.36
C ALA A 297 12.05 16.19 -18.27
N SER A 298 13.01 15.34 -17.92
CA SER A 298 13.36 14.16 -18.71
C SER A 298 13.94 13.03 -17.85
N GLY A 299 13.79 11.79 -18.30
CA GLY A 299 14.33 10.62 -17.60
C GLY A 299 13.41 10.06 -16.51
N ILE A 300 13.73 8.83 -16.09
CA ILE A 300 12.99 8.09 -15.07
C ILE A 300 13.90 7.90 -13.85
N LEU A 301 13.48 8.43 -12.72
CA LEU A 301 14.14 8.22 -11.43
C LEU A 301 13.56 6.98 -10.75
N THR A 302 14.40 6.05 -10.31
CA THR A 302 13.98 4.92 -9.47
C THR A 302 14.74 4.91 -8.14
N TRP A 303 14.15 4.35 -7.09
CA TRP A 303 14.84 4.12 -5.82
C TRP A 303 15.18 2.65 -5.65
N ALA A 304 16.45 2.36 -5.33
CA ALA A 304 16.90 1.06 -4.86
C ALA A 304 16.99 1.04 -3.32
N GLU A 305 16.04 0.35 -2.71
CA GLU A 305 16.03 0.09 -1.26
C GLU A 305 17.08 -0.97 -0.92
N ILE A 306 17.85 -0.71 0.14
CA ILE A 306 18.82 -1.65 0.69
C ILE A 306 18.27 -2.23 1.99
N VAL A 307 18.22 -3.56 2.06
CA VAL A 307 17.79 -4.31 3.23
C VAL A 307 18.90 -5.28 3.59
N ASN A 308 19.46 -5.13 4.80
CA ASN A 308 20.55 -5.97 5.32
C ASN A 308 21.76 -6.04 4.35
N GLY A 309 22.13 -4.89 3.78
CA GLY A 309 23.26 -4.76 2.86
C GLY A 309 23.02 -5.34 1.45
N LYS A 310 21.80 -5.72 1.10
CA LYS A 310 21.43 -6.24 -0.24
C LYS A 310 20.31 -5.42 -0.86
N ILE A 311 20.25 -5.41 -2.19
CA ILE A 311 19.15 -4.77 -2.93
C ILE A 311 17.87 -5.54 -2.63
N SER A 312 16.81 -4.83 -2.25
CA SER A 312 15.50 -5.46 -2.08
C SER A 312 14.94 -5.90 -3.43
N ARG A 313 14.31 -7.08 -3.48
CA ARG A 313 13.72 -7.59 -4.73
C ARG A 313 12.73 -6.60 -5.38
N PRO A 314 11.80 -5.94 -4.65
CA PRO A 314 10.90 -4.96 -5.25
C PRO A 314 11.62 -3.82 -5.97
N SER A 315 12.83 -3.45 -5.52
CA SER A 315 13.65 -2.43 -6.20
C SER A 315 14.13 -2.88 -7.59
N LEU A 316 14.48 -4.16 -7.73
CA LEU A 316 14.85 -4.74 -9.03
C LEU A 316 13.65 -4.87 -9.95
N GLU A 317 12.48 -5.22 -9.40
CA GLU A 317 11.22 -5.29 -10.15
C GLU A 317 10.84 -3.94 -10.77
N LEU A 318 11.14 -2.80 -10.14
CA LEU A 318 10.91 -1.45 -10.68
C LEU A 318 11.63 -1.17 -11.99
N LEU A 319 12.77 -1.83 -12.25
CA LEU A 319 13.54 -1.61 -13.47
C LEU A 319 12.80 -2.17 -14.70
N THR A 320 11.90 -3.14 -14.54
CA THR A 320 11.07 -3.68 -15.62
C THR A 320 10.07 -2.65 -16.18
N PRO A 321 9.17 -2.05 -15.38
CA PRO A 321 8.30 -0.99 -15.88
C PRO A 321 9.12 0.22 -16.35
N ALA A 322 10.23 0.59 -15.67
CA ALA A 322 11.09 1.67 -16.15
C ALA A 322 11.62 1.42 -17.58
N LYS A 323 12.16 0.22 -17.87
CA LYS A 323 12.59 -0.17 -19.23
C LYS A 323 11.45 -0.12 -20.26
N ASN A 324 10.25 -0.52 -19.86
CA ASN A 324 9.09 -0.50 -20.75
C ASN A 324 8.61 0.93 -21.05
N LEU A 325 8.71 1.83 -20.08
CA LEU A 325 8.38 3.24 -20.24
C LEU A 325 9.40 3.96 -21.14
N VAL A 326 10.70 3.70 -20.97
CA VAL A 326 11.75 4.28 -21.85
C VAL A 326 11.48 3.98 -23.32
N LYS A 327 11.04 2.76 -23.65
CA LYS A 327 10.68 2.38 -25.05
C LYS A 327 9.51 3.18 -25.63
N GLN A 328 8.70 3.83 -24.79
CA GLN A 328 7.53 4.63 -25.19
C GLN A 328 7.79 6.14 -25.08
N LEU A 329 8.92 6.54 -24.48
CA LEU A 329 9.37 7.93 -24.35
C LEU A 329 10.41 8.24 -25.44
N ALA A 330 11.02 9.43 -25.36
CA ALA A 330 12.07 9.84 -26.29
C ALA A 330 13.29 8.90 -26.24
N GLU A 331 13.97 8.71 -27.37
CA GLU A 331 15.08 7.76 -27.53
C GLU A 331 16.25 7.98 -26.55
N ASP A 332 16.42 9.20 -26.03
CA ASP A 332 17.48 9.59 -25.10
C ASP A 332 17.07 9.51 -23.62
N THR A 333 15.87 9.01 -23.32
CA THR A 333 15.36 8.87 -21.94
C THR A 333 16.21 7.87 -21.15
N LYS A 334 16.78 8.31 -20.03
CA LYS A 334 17.63 7.48 -19.16
C LYS A 334 16.91 7.00 -17.90
N ILE A 335 17.25 5.79 -17.46
CA ILE A 335 16.90 5.26 -16.14
C ILE A 335 17.99 5.62 -15.14
N ILE A 336 17.66 6.49 -14.18
CA ILE A 336 18.53 6.94 -13.11
C ILE A 336 18.08 6.28 -11.82
N THR A 337 18.90 5.42 -11.24
CA THR A 337 18.59 4.75 -9.98
C THR A 337 19.36 5.36 -8.82
N VAL A 338 18.65 5.78 -7.78
CA VAL A 338 19.26 6.27 -6.53
C VAL A 338 19.43 5.10 -5.58
N VAL A 339 20.62 4.95 -5.02
CA VAL A 339 20.92 4.01 -3.93
C VAL A 339 21.53 4.78 -2.77
N ILE A 340 20.98 4.54 -1.58
CA ILE A 340 21.36 5.20 -0.33
C ILE A 340 21.64 4.11 0.68
N GLY A 341 22.77 4.18 1.37
CA GLY A 341 23.10 3.23 2.41
C GLY A 341 24.53 3.41 2.91
N LYS A 342 25.07 2.33 3.43
CA LYS A 342 26.42 2.23 3.99
C LYS A 342 27.20 1.11 3.31
N ASN A 343 28.46 1.37 2.96
CA ASN A 343 29.38 0.40 2.36
C ASN A 343 28.78 -0.31 1.15
N LEU A 344 28.31 0.47 0.17
CA LEU A 344 27.49 -0.05 -0.93
C LEU A 344 28.25 -0.96 -1.92
N GLY A 345 29.57 -1.01 -1.86
CA GLY A 345 30.40 -1.99 -2.57
C GLY A 345 30.07 -2.13 -4.07
N ASN A 346 29.65 -3.34 -4.48
CA ASN A 346 29.32 -3.66 -5.88
C ASN A 346 27.83 -3.43 -6.25
N ILE A 347 26.98 -3.02 -5.31
CA ILE A 347 25.54 -2.80 -5.54
C ILE A 347 25.27 -1.87 -6.75
N PRO A 348 26.00 -0.75 -6.95
CA PRO A 348 25.76 0.10 -8.11
C PRO A 348 25.99 -0.62 -9.46
N LYS A 349 26.98 -1.53 -9.52
CA LYS A 349 27.23 -2.32 -10.74
C LYS A 349 26.14 -3.35 -10.97
N GLU A 350 25.62 -3.93 -9.90
CA GLU A 350 24.50 -4.87 -9.96
C GLU A 350 23.24 -4.19 -10.52
N LEU A 351 22.89 -2.99 -10.03
CA LEU A 351 21.77 -2.19 -10.55
C LEU A 351 21.93 -1.86 -12.04
N ILE A 352 23.15 -1.53 -12.49
CA ILE A 352 23.45 -1.36 -13.91
C ILE A 352 23.17 -2.64 -14.67
N SER A 353 23.65 -3.79 -14.19
CA SER A 353 23.45 -5.09 -14.86
C SER A 353 21.97 -5.48 -14.98
N TYR A 354 21.11 -4.99 -14.07
CA TYR A 354 19.66 -5.17 -14.15
C TYR A 354 18.96 -4.15 -15.04
N GLY A 355 19.60 -3.03 -15.42
CA GLY A 355 19.05 -2.11 -16.41
C GLY A 355 19.21 -0.62 -16.18
N ALA A 356 19.75 -0.19 -15.05
CA ALA A 356 19.98 1.24 -14.81
C ALA A 356 21.02 1.79 -15.80
N ASP A 357 20.79 3.00 -16.30
CA ASP A 357 21.75 3.72 -17.17
C ASP A 357 22.72 4.55 -16.34
N GLU A 358 22.22 5.17 -15.27
CA GLU A 358 22.99 5.88 -14.27
C GLU A 358 22.57 5.44 -12.88
N VAL A 359 23.55 5.25 -11.98
CA VAL A 359 23.32 4.98 -10.56
C VAL A 359 23.92 6.10 -9.74
N ILE A 360 23.07 6.78 -8.96
CA ILE A 360 23.48 7.81 -8.01
C ILE A 360 23.70 7.17 -6.65
N VAL A 361 24.92 7.27 -6.16
CA VAL A 361 25.38 6.61 -4.94
C VAL A 361 25.54 7.62 -3.82
N ILE A 362 24.86 7.37 -2.72
CA ILE A 362 25.01 8.09 -1.45
C ILE A 362 25.47 7.05 -0.41
N ASP A 363 26.76 7.07 -0.09
CA ASP A 363 27.37 6.19 0.92
C ASP A 363 27.66 7.02 2.18
N ASP A 364 26.86 6.82 3.23
CA ASP A 364 26.96 7.52 4.52
C ASP A 364 26.58 6.54 5.64
N ASP A 365 27.48 6.36 6.61
CA ASP A 365 27.28 5.44 7.74
C ASP A 365 25.98 5.71 8.53
N ARG A 366 25.52 6.97 8.57
CA ARG A 366 24.30 7.38 9.27
C ARG A 366 23.02 6.95 8.54
N LEU A 367 23.14 6.49 7.30
CA LEU A 367 22.04 6.10 6.42
C LEU A 367 21.99 4.59 6.18
N GLU A 368 22.66 3.79 7.02
CA GLU A 368 22.62 2.32 6.99
C GLU A 368 21.17 1.79 7.03
N GLU A 369 20.34 2.39 7.86
CA GLU A 369 18.91 2.09 7.95
C GLU A 369 18.07 3.26 7.39
N TYR A 370 16.92 2.92 6.82
CA TYR A 370 15.99 3.90 6.28
C TYR A 370 15.40 4.79 7.40
N ILE A 371 15.58 6.11 7.27
CA ILE A 371 14.96 7.13 8.12
C ILE A 371 14.33 8.18 7.19
N ILE A 372 13.05 8.47 7.39
CA ILE A 372 12.23 9.28 6.47
C ILE A 372 12.81 10.67 6.15
N LEU A 373 13.19 11.44 7.17
CA LEU A 373 13.61 12.85 6.99
C LEU A 373 14.90 13.02 6.16
N PRO A 374 16.01 12.32 6.42
CA PRO A 374 17.21 12.48 5.61
C PRO A 374 16.97 11.94 4.19
N PHE A 375 16.26 10.83 4.03
CA PHE A 375 15.93 10.28 2.71
C PHE A 375 15.07 11.25 1.90
N ALA A 376 14.03 11.85 2.51
CA ALA A 376 13.19 12.85 1.84
C ALA A 376 14.01 14.08 1.41
N SER A 377 14.96 14.55 2.24
CA SER A 377 15.86 15.66 1.89
C SER A 377 16.80 15.30 0.73
N ILE A 378 17.34 14.08 0.71
CA ILE A 378 18.21 13.60 -0.38
C ILE A 378 17.44 13.58 -1.70
N PHE A 379 16.25 12.98 -1.71
CA PHE A 379 15.42 12.92 -2.92
C PHE A 379 14.99 14.30 -3.40
N GLU A 380 14.66 15.23 -2.49
CA GLU A 380 14.37 16.62 -2.84
C GLU A 380 15.54 17.28 -3.58
N GLN A 381 16.76 17.12 -3.06
CA GLN A 381 17.98 17.68 -3.67
C GLN A 381 18.27 17.05 -5.03
N ILE A 382 18.10 15.74 -5.16
CA ILE A 382 18.31 14.99 -6.42
C ILE A 382 17.27 15.40 -7.48
N ILE A 383 15.99 15.42 -7.13
CA ILE A 383 14.90 15.79 -8.05
C ILE A 383 15.07 17.23 -8.53
N LYS A 384 15.40 18.17 -7.64
CA LYS A 384 15.68 19.57 -8.03
C LYS A 384 16.88 19.70 -8.96
N LYS A 385 17.89 18.83 -8.82
CA LYS A 385 19.11 18.86 -9.64
C LYS A 385 18.92 18.24 -11.03
N ILE A 386 18.15 17.15 -11.11
CA ILE A 386 18.02 16.32 -12.33
C ILE A 386 16.76 16.65 -13.12
N ASN A 387 15.72 17.18 -12.46
CA ASN A 387 14.42 17.45 -13.05
C ASN A 387 13.82 16.23 -13.79
N PRO A 388 13.62 15.08 -13.12
CA PRO A 388 13.11 13.87 -13.76
C PRO A 388 11.65 14.01 -14.21
N GLU A 389 11.31 13.36 -15.32
CA GLU A 389 9.93 13.31 -15.83
C GLU A 389 9.04 12.41 -14.95
N ILE A 390 9.57 11.26 -14.55
CA ILE A 390 8.87 10.21 -13.78
C ILE A 390 9.73 9.80 -12.59
N ALA A 391 9.11 9.55 -11.44
CA ALA A 391 9.78 8.95 -10.30
C ALA A 391 9.02 7.71 -9.80
N LEU A 392 9.70 6.56 -9.77
CA LEU A 392 9.13 5.27 -9.39
C LEU A 392 9.72 4.77 -8.07
N PHE A 393 8.83 4.33 -7.18
CA PHE A 393 9.17 3.75 -5.89
C PHE A 393 8.47 2.39 -5.74
N ALA A 394 9.04 1.46 -4.99
CA ALA A 394 8.33 0.23 -4.66
C ALA A 394 7.27 0.55 -3.59
N ALA A 395 6.10 -0.09 -3.64
CA ALA A 395 5.03 0.11 -2.67
C ALA A 395 5.26 -0.69 -1.37
N THR A 396 6.50 -0.68 -0.88
CA THR A 396 6.94 -1.20 0.43
C THR A 396 6.56 -0.23 1.55
N THR A 397 6.81 -0.60 2.80
CA THR A 397 6.60 0.24 3.98
C THR A 397 7.42 1.54 3.87
N PRO A 398 8.72 1.53 3.51
CA PRO A 398 9.46 2.77 3.23
C PRO A 398 8.94 3.54 2.01
N GLY A 399 8.67 2.88 0.88
CA GLY A 399 8.27 3.57 -0.35
C GLY A 399 6.89 4.22 -0.26
N ARG A 400 5.95 3.61 0.45
CA ARG A 400 4.63 4.19 0.78
C ARG A 400 4.71 5.35 1.76
N GLU A 401 5.81 5.49 2.50
CA GLU A 401 6.06 6.61 3.39
C GLU A 401 6.78 7.76 2.68
N LEU A 402 7.82 7.43 1.91
CA LEU A 402 8.73 8.37 1.27
C LEU A 402 8.11 9.08 0.05
N ALA A 403 7.50 8.33 -0.87
CA ALA A 403 6.91 8.88 -2.10
C ALA A 403 5.88 10.01 -1.84
N PRO A 404 4.88 9.86 -0.95
CA PRO A 404 3.94 10.94 -0.65
C PRO A 404 4.59 12.18 -0.01
N ARG A 405 5.67 11.99 0.78
CA ARG A 405 6.41 13.10 1.38
C ARG A 405 7.20 13.88 0.31
N ILE A 406 7.85 13.18 -0.61
CA ILE A 406 8.50 13.79 -1.78
C ILE A 406 7.48 14.53 -2.63
N GLY A 407 6.31 13.95 -2.87
CA GLY A 407 5.24 14.61 -3.65
C GLY A 407 4.84 15.97 -3.08
N VAL A 408 4.79 16.14 -1.75
CA VAL A 408 4.57 17.45 -1.14
C VAL A 408 5.75 18.40 -1.39
N LYS A 409 6.99 17.93 -1.19
CA LYS A 409 8.21 18.73 -1.42
C LYS A 409 8.37 19.21 -2.86
N THR A 410 7.89 18.45 -3.83
CA THR A 410 8.02 18.74 -5.25
C THR A 410 6.73 19.29 -5.88
N ASN A 411 5.66 19.47 -5.10
CA ASN A 411 4.32 19.79 -5.58
C ASN A 411 3.77 18.78 -6.62
N SER A 412 4.20 17.52 -6.53
CA SER A 412 3.86 16.47 -7.47
C SER A 412 2.76 15.55 -6.96
N GLY A 413 1.96 15.06 -7.90
CA GLY A 413 0.98 14.02 -7.65
C GLY A 413 1.62 12.66 -7.40
N VAL A 414 0.99 11.84 -6.54
CA VAL A 414 1.48 10.49 -6.22
C VAL A 414 0.38 9.46 -6.43
N THR A 415 0.63 8.51 -7.33
CA THR A 415 -0.26 7.36 -7.56
C THR A 415 0.24 6.15 -6.78
N ALA A 416 -0.62 5.54 -5.97
CA ALA A 416 -0.22 4.48 -5.05
C ALA A 416 -0.43 3.08 -5.66
N ASP A 417 0.43 2.13 -5.31
CA ASP A 417 0.18 0.70 -5.43
C ASP A 417 -0.24 0.25 -6.84
N CYS A 418 0.47 0.74 -7.84
CA CYS A 418 0.18 0.52 -9.25
C CYS A 418 0.62 -0.87 -9.69
N THR A 419 -0.22 -1.50 -10.51
CA THR A 419 0.01 -2.83 -11.07
C THR A 419 0.34 -2.81 -12.56
N ALA A 420 0.15 -1.67 -13.22
CA ALA A 420 0.64 -1.44 -14.58
C ALA A 420 0.95 0.05 -14.78
N LEU A 421 1.97 0.32 -15.58
CA LEU A 421 2.49 1.66 -15.88
C LEU A 421 2.75 1.74 -17.40
N GLU A 422 2.10 2.67 -18.08
CA GLU A 422 2.20 2.89 -19.53
C GLU A 422 2.28 4.38 -19.85
N ILE A 423 2.80 4.75 -21.02
CA ILE A 423 2.73 6.13 -21.52
C ILE A 423 1.51 6.24 -22.43
N GLY A 424 0.68 7.25 -22.17
CA GLY A 424 -0.54 7.49 -22.92
C GLY A 424 -0.72 8.94 -23.34
N GLU A 425 -1.98 9.28 -23.59
CA GLU A 425 -2.44 10.63 -23.92
C GLU A 425 -3.73 10.96 -23.15
N HIS A 426 -3.87 12.21 -22.71
CA HIS A 426 -5.10 12.71 -22.11
C HIS A 426 -5.77 13.74 -23.02
N ILE A 427 -6.99 13.44 -23.47
CA ILE A 427 -7.77 14.35 -24.31
C ILE A 427 -8.76 15.13 -23.43
N ASP A 428 -8.45 16.39 -23.14
CA ASP A 428 -9.38 17.32 -22.50
C ASP A 428 -10.25 17.99 -23.57
N ARG A 429 -11.50 17.51 -23.70
CA ARG A 429 -12.47 18.07 -24.65
C ARG A 429 -12.99 19.45 -24.26
N LYS A 430 -12.96 19.82 -22.99
CA LYS A 430 -13.43 21.15 -22.53
C LYS A 430 -12.42 22.22 -22.93
N LYS A 431 -11.13 21.92 -22.76
CA LYS A 431 -10.03 22.81 -23.15
C LYS A 431 -9.55 22.62 -24.59
N LYS A 432 -10.12 21.66 -25.33
CA LYS A 432 -9.67 21.25 -26.67
C LYS A 432 -8.15 21.01 -26.74
N THR A 433 -7.63 20.31 -25.74
CA THR A 433 -6.19 20.07 -25.55
C THR A 433 -5.90 18.58 -25.42
N ILE A 434 -4.77 18.14 -25.96
CA ILE A 434 -4.24 16.78 -25.81
C ILE A 434 -2.92 16.88 -25.04
N PHE A 435 -2.87 16.29 -23.84
CA PHE A 435 -1.65 16.19 -23.06
C PHE A 435 -0.92 14.88 -23.39
N THR A 436 0.33 14.97 -23.83
CA THR A 436 1.18 13.81 -24.14
C THR A 436 2.65 14.23 -24.14
N PRO A 437 3.58 13.38 -23.69
CA PRO A 437 3.37 12.09 -23.03
C PRO A 437 2.81 12.25 -21.60
N ILE A 438 2.01 11.28 -21.13
CA ILE A 438 1.50 11.24 -19.75
C ILE A 438 1.60 9.82 -19.19
N LEU A 439 1.98 9.70 -17.92
CA LEU A 439 2.06 8.41 -17.24
C LEU A 439 0.64 7.93 -16.88
N GLU A 440 0.21 6.85 -17.52
CA GLU A 440 -0.98 6.09 -17.13
C GLU A 440 -0.63 5.11 -16.01
N SER A 441 -0.95 5.49 -14.77
CA SER A 441 -0.79 4.63 -13.61
C SER A 441 -2.06 3.84 -13.36
N ARG A 442 -2.02 2.52 -13.62
CA ARG A 442 -3.15 1.62 -13.41
C ARG A 442 -3.02 0.91 -12.07
N ARG A 443 -4.09 0.98 -11.29
CA ARG A 443 -4.11 0.39 -9.95
C ARG A 443 -5.46 -0.21 -9.59
N PRO A 444 -5.48 -1.32 -8.84
CA PRO A 444 -6.72 -1.82 -8.25
C PRO A 444 -7.24 -0.85 -7.19
N THR A 445 -8.57 -0.76 -7.10
CA THR A 445 -9.31 0.09 -6.17
C THR A 445 -10.56 -0.65 -5.69
N TYR A 446 -11.13 -0.18 -4.58
CA TYR A 446 -12.33 -0.74 -3.98
C TYR A 446 -12.20 -2.23 -3.68
N GLY A 447 -11.13 -2.59 -2.95
CA GLY A 447 -10.80 -3.97 -2.63
C GLY A 447 -10.70 -4.84 -3.88
N GLU A 448 -9.84 -4.47 -4.83
CA GLU A 448 -9.58 -5.21 -6.09
C GLU A 448 -10.78 -5.42 -7.04
N SER A 449 -11.94 -4.84 -6.77
CA SER A 449 -13.11 -4.99 -7.65
C SER A 449 -13.02 -4.14 -8.93
N LYS A 450 -12.19 -3.09 -8.92
CA LYS A 450 -12.07 -2.14 -10.02
C LYS A 450 -10.62 -1.78 -10.30
N LEU A 451 -10.29 -1.57 -11.57
CA LEU A 451 -9.01 -1.05 -12.02
C LEU A 451 -9.18 0.41 -12.43
N ALA A 452 -8.54 1.31 -11.70
CA ALA A 452 -8.51 2.74 -11.99
C ALA A 452 -7.25 3.09 -12.77
N THR A 453 -7.36 3.95 -13.78
CA THR A 453 -6.25 4.59 -14.49
C THR A 453 -6.15 6.03 -14.02
N ILE A 454 -5.03 6.38 -13.43
CA ILE A 454 -4.75 7.69 -12.84
C ILE A 454 -3.63 8.35 -13.63
N LEU A 455 -3.81 9.63 -13.94
CA LEU A 455 -2.87 10.42 -14.73
C LEU A 455 -2.25 11.52 -13.86
N GLY A 456 -0.97 11.80 -14.04
CA GLY A 456 -0.25 12.89 -13.37
C GLY A 456 0.03 14.06 -14.31
N PHE A 457 -0.23 15.29 -13.87
CA PHE A 457 -0.06 16.51 -14.68
C PHE A 457 1.06 17.41 -14.17
N THR A 458 1.94 16.88 -13.32
CA THR A 458 3.06 17.63 -12.74
C THR A 458 4.28 16.72 -12.68
N CYS A 459 5.43 17.25 -13.08
CA CYS A 459 6.71 16.53 -13.03
C CYS A 459 7.42 16.75 -11.68
N PRO A 460 8.11 15.73 -11.14
CA PRO A 460 8.06 14.34 -11.60
C PRO A 460 6.67 13.72 -11.39
N GLN A 461 6.22 12.90 -12.35
CA GLN A 461 5.03 12.07 -12.18
C GLN A 461 5.40 10.91 -11.25
N ILE A 462 4.98 10.98 -9.98
CA ILE A 462 5.39 10.00 -8.96
C ILE A 462 4.41 8.83 -8.90
N SER A 463 4.94 7.60 -8.96
CA SER A 463 4.14 6.39 -8.83
C SER A 463 4.82 5.36 -7.94
N THR A 464 4.05 4.73 -7.05
CA THR A 464 4.52 3.55 -6.31
C THR A 464 4.01 2.28 -6.97
N ALA A 465 4.91 1.34 -7.27
CA ALA A 465 4.60 0.09 -7.94
C ALA A 465 4.43 -1.04 -6.92
N ARG A 466 3.36 -1.83 -7.05
CA ARG A 466 3.06 -2.93 -6.11
C ARG A 466 4.18 -3.97 -6.10
N ALA A 467 4.75 -4.23 -4.92
CA ALA A 467 5.78 -5.26 -4.74
C ALA A 467 5.26 -6.64 -5.16
N GLY A 468 6.09 -7.41 -5.87
CA GLY A 468 5.75 -8.72 -6.43
C GLY A 468 4.93 -8.64 -7.72
N THR A 469 4.63 -7.44 -8.25
CA THR A 469 3.77 -7.29 -9.45
C THR A 469 4.53 -7.29 -10.77
N PHE A 470 5.80 -6.90 -10.77
CA PHE A 470 6.62 -6.88 -11.96
C PHE A 470 7.68 -7.96 -11.86
N GLU A 471 8.09 -8.51 -12.99
CA GLU A 471 9.20 -9.46 -13.01
C GLU A 471 10.53 -8.74 -12.81
N VAL A 472 11.50 -9.41 -12.21
CA VAL A 472 12.88 -8.91 -12.14
C VAL A 472 13.50 -9.04 -13.55
N PRO A 473 14.11 -7.99 -14.12
CA PRO A 473 14.78 -8.10 -15.40
C PRO A 473 15.89 -9.15 -15.39
N ALA A 474 16.12 -9.82 -16.51
CA ALA A 474 17.32 -10.65 -16.67
C ALA A 474 18.59 -9.80 -16.53
N GLN A 475 19.59 -10.37 -15.86
CA GLN A 475 20.87 -9.72 -15.64
C GLN A 475 21.72 -9.72 -16.92
N ASP A 476 22.25 -8.55 -17.30
CA ASP A 476 23.26 -8.40 -18.35
C ASP A 476 24.56 -7.87 -17.74
N THR A 477 25.50 -8.77 -17.48
CA THR A 477 26.80 -8.45 -16.88
C THR A 477 27.73 -7.65 -17.80
N LYS A 478 27.41 -7.55 -19.10
CA LYS A 478 28.20 -6.76 -20.07
C LYS A 478 27.71 -5.31 -20.17
N ARG A 479 26.54 -5.00 -19.62
CA ARG A 479 25.97 -3.65 -19.65
C ARG A 479 26.89 -2.68 -18.92
N LYS A 480 27.15 -1.53 -19.55
CA LYS A 480 27.88 -0.41 -18.96
C LYS A 480 26.90 0.70 -18.61
N GLY A 481 27.14 1.35 -17.48
CA GLY A 481 26.35 2.47 -16.99
C GLY A 481 27.24 3.46 -16.24
N LYS A 482 26.71 4.63 -15.95
CA LYS A 482 27.40 5.69 -15.23
C LYS A 482 27.16 5.53 -13.73
N ILE A 483 28.20 5.60 -12.92
CA ILE A 483 28.08 5.64 -11.46
C ILE A 483 28.48 7.04 -11.02
N THR A 484 27.58 7.75 -10.35
CA THR A 484 27.79 9.13 -9.89
C THR A 484 27.67 9.16 -8.38
N SER A 485 28.69 9.67 -7.69
CA SER A 485 28.58 9.96 -6.25
C SER A 485 27.82 11.27 -6.03
N PHE A 486 26.97 11.30 -5.01
CA PHE A 486 26.24 12.49 -4.60
C PHE A 486 26.39 12.71 -3.09
N GLU A 487 26.90 13.88 -2.71
CA GLU A 487 27.02 14.28 -1.31
C GLU A 487 25.84 15.18 -0.91
N PRO A 488 24.88 14.69 -0.10
CA PRO A 488 23.72 15.47 0.29
C PRO A 488 24.04 16.46 1.42
N LYS A 489 23.38 17.61 1.39
CA LYS A 489 23.42 18.56 2.52
C LYS A 489 22.42 18.11 3.58
N LEU A 490 22.91 17.51 4.68
CA LEU A 490 22.08 17.03 5.79
C LEU A 490 22.36 17.82 7.08
N ILE A 491 21.31 18.28 7.74
CA ILE A 491 21.35 19.00 9.02
C ILE A 491 20.90 18.10 10.18
N LYS A 492 21.12 18.54 11.43
CA LYS A 492 20.84 17.72 12.63
C LYS A 492 19.35 17.38 12.76
N GLU A 493 18.49 18.29 12.34
CA GLU A 493 17.03 18.20 12.39
C GLU A 493 16.51 17.07 11.51
N HIS A 494 17.23 16.71 10.44
CA HIS A 494 16.89 15.53 9.64
C HIS A 494 17.03 14.23 10.46
N PHE A 495 17.87 14.19 11.49
CA PHE A 495 18.05 13.00 12.33
C PHE A 495 17.24 13.07 13.63
N ALA A 496 16.15 13.84 13.64
CA ALA A 496 15.24 13.95 14.78
C ALA A 496 14.64 12.58 15.18
N THR A 497 14.27 11.76 14.19
CA THR A 497 13.80 10.39 14.40
C THR A 497 14.97 9.42 14.47
N LYS A 498 14.94 8.48 15.42
CA LYS A 498 15.99 7.47 15.61
C LYS A 498 15.41 6.06 15.63
N ILE A 499 16.16 5.10 15.10
CA ILE A 499 15.88 3.67 15.28
C ILE A 499 16.65 3.22 16.52
N ILE A 500 15.92 2.74 17.53
CA ILE A 500 16.48 2.22 18.78
C ILE A 500 16.88 0.76 18.60
N GLU A 501 16.01 -0.01 17.95
CA GLU A 501 16.16 -1.45 17.81
C GLU A 501 15.49 -1.91 16.51
N LYS A 502 16.09 -2.91 15.85
CA LYS A 502 15.53 -3.58 14.69
C LYS A 502 15.52 -5.08 14.94
N ILE A 503 14.34 -5.68 14.85
CA ILE A 503 14.15 -7.11 15.04
C ILE A 503 13.58 -7.67 13.74
N VAL A 504 14.35 -8.56 13.11
CA VAL A 504 13.95 -9.30 11.91
C VAL A 504 13.57 -10.71 12.33
N GLY A 505 12.43 -11.21 11.87
CA GLY A 505 11.98 -12.57 12.16
C GLY A 505 12.96 -13.62 11.62
N LYS A 506 12.98 -14.81 12.24
CA LYS A 506 13.79 -15.96 11.75
C LYS A 506 13.37 -16.40 10.33
N SER A 507 12.17 -16.03 9.91
CA SER A 507 11.62 -16.19 8.57
C SER A 507 12.11 -15.05 7.68
N GLY A 508 13.05 -15.31 6.77
CA GLY A 508 13.58 -14.29 5.87
C GLY A 508 12.50 -13.50 5.14
N VAL A 509 12.64 -12.17 5.13
CA VAL A 509 11.70 -11.19 4.58
C VAL A 509 11.21 -11.53 3.16
N ASP A 510 12.10 -12.13 2.37
CA ASP A 510 11.92 -12.42 0.96
C ASP A 510 11.45 -13.84 0.64
N THR A 511 11.38 -14.77 1.62
CA THR A 511 11.16 -16.19 1.32
C THR A 511 9.81 -16.42 0.65
N LEU A 512 8.76 -15.71 1.09
CA LEU A 512 7.42 -15.77 0.46
C LEU A 512 7.38 -15.21 -0.97
N PHE A 513 8.22 -14.22 -1.30
CA PHE A 513 8.25 -13.69 -2.67
C PHE A 513 8.98 -14.65 -3.62
N THR A 514 9.98 -15.38 -3.13
CA THR A 514 10.78 -16.32 -3.91
C THR A 514 10.25 -17.76 -3.91
N ALA A 515 9.29 -18.08 -3.05
CA ALA A 515 8.78 -19.44 -2.90
C ALA A 515 8.09 -19.93 -4.18
N ASP A 516 8.45 -21.15 -4.60
CA ASP A 516 7.79 -21.86 -5.69
C ASP A 516 6.42 -22.40 -5.26
N ILE A 517 6.29 -22.85 -4.01
CA ILE A 517 5.04 -23.33 -3.41
C ILE A 517 4.75 -22.57 -2.12
N ILE A 518 3.52 -22.10 -1.94
CA ILE A 518 3.07 -21.50 -0.68
C ILE A 518 1.87 -22.27 -0.14
N VAL A 519 1.98 -22.78 1.09
CA VAL A 519 0.89 -23.40 1.83
C VAL A 519 0.30 -22.36 2.79
N SER A 520 -0.91 -21.89 2.53
CA SER A 520 -1.54 -20.83 3.32
C SER A 520 -2.71 -21.33 4.17
N GLY A 521 -2.65 -21.05 5.47
CA GLY A 521 -3.71 -21.33 6.43
C GLY A 521 -4.73 -20.19 6.60
N GLY A 522 -5.97 -20.54 6.86
CA GLY A 522 -7.08 -19.63 7.10
C GLY A 522 -7.66 -19.76 8.49
N ARG A 523 -8.71 -18.98 8.77
CA ARG A 523 -9.49 -19.13 10.01
C ARG A 523 -10.05 -20.56 10.19
N GLY A 524 -10.37 -21.23 9.08
CA GLY A 524 -10.86 -22.61 9.10
C GLY A 524 -9.81 -23.66 9.42
N SER A 525 -8.53 -23.29 9.56
CA SER A 525 -7.44 -24.23 9.85
C SER A 525 -6.75 -23.95 11.20
N ILE A 526 -7.38 -23.18 12.10
CA ILE A 526 -6.79 -22.74 13.38
C ILE A 526 -6.72 -23.85 14.44
N GLY A 527 -7.49 -24.94 14.28
CA GLY A 527 -7.67 -25.96 15.31
C GLY A 527 -6.39 -26.63 15.82
N ASP A 528 -5.34 -26.67 15.00
CA ASP A 528 -4.04 -27.27 15.31
C ASP A 528 -2.91 -26.23 15.50
N ASN A 529 -3.25 -24.95 15.62
CA ASN A 529 -2.32 -23.82 15.66
C ASN A 529 -1.39 -23.74 14.42
N MET A 530 -1.95 -23.99 13.23
CA MET A 530 -1.26 -23.99 11.93
C MET A 530 -0.21 -25.10 11.77
N LYS A 531 -0.21 -26.14 12.60
CA LYS A 531 0.85 -27.15 12.61
C LYS A 531 0.89 -27.95 11.31
N LEU A 532 -0.24 -28.43 10.80
CA LEU A 532 -0.29 -29.21 9.56
C LEU A 532 0.11 -28.38 8.33
N ILE A 533 -0.17 -27.07 8.34
CA ILE A 533 0.28 -26.13 7.30
C ILE A 533 1.81 -26.04 7.31
N GLN A 534 2.41 -25.93 8.49
CA GLN A 534 3.86 -25.90 8.68
C GLN A 534 4.49 -27.23 8.28
N ASP A 535 3.92 -28.35 8.73
CA ASP A 535 4.42 -29.71 8.45
C ASP A 535 4.43 -30.00 6.94
N LEU A 536 3.40 -29.59 6.19
CA LEU A 536 3.36 -29.74 4.74
C LEU A 536 4.43 -28.90 4.03
N ALA A 537 4.61 -27.64 4.45
CA ALA A 537 5.65 -26.79 3.89
C ALA A 537 7.06 -27.34 4.21
N GLU A 538 7.27 -27.87 5.41
CA GLU A 538 8.53 -28.50 5.81
C GLU A 538 8.80 -29.81 5.05
N ALA A 539 7.78 -30.64 4.83
CA ALA A 539 7.89 -31.85 4.02
C ALA A 539 8.36 -31.53 2.60
N LEU A 540 7.79 -30.48 1.98
CA LEU A 540 8.22 -29.99 0.67
C LEU A 540 9.66 -29.46 0.68
N LYS A 541 10.04 -28.70 1.71
CA LYS A 541 11.44 -28.23 1.88
C LYS A 541 12.42 -29.39 1.99
N LYS A 542 12.08 -30.46 2.71
CA LYS A 542 12.91 -31.67 2.83
C LYS A 542 13.12 -32.37 1.48
N LYS A 543 12.21 -32.20 0.52
CA LYS A 543 12.34 -32.70 -0.86
C LYS A 543 13.12 -31.76 -1.79
N GLY A 544 13.68 -30.67 -1.28
CA GLY A 544 14.43 -29.70 -2.07
C GLY A 544 13.56 -28.69 -2.82
N VAL A 545 12.23 -28.70 -2.60
CA VAL A 545 11.33 -27.69 -3.16
C VAL A 545 11.43 -26.42 -2.34
N ASN A 546 11.53 -25.27 -3.00
CA ASN A 546 11.48 -23.97 -2.35
C ASN A 546 10.03 -23.64 -1.92
N ALA A 547 9.57 -24.28 -0.87
CA ALA A 547 8.23 -24.10 -0.32
C ALA A 547 8.25 -23.19 0.92
N GLU A 548 7.17 -22.45 1.16
CA GLU A 548 6.96 -21.69 2.40
C GLU A 548 5.52 -21.79 2.87
N TRP A 549 5.26 -21.34 4.10
CA TRP A 549 3.90 -21.25 4.64
C TRP A 549 3.49 -19.82 4.96
N ALA A 550 2.20 -19.55 4.77
CA ALA A 550 1.59 -18.23 4.94
C ALA A 550 0.25 -18.34 5.68
N VAL A 551 -0.35 -17.20 5.99
CA VAL A 551 -1.67 -17.13 6.64
C VAL A 551 -2.54 -16.02 6.08
N SER A 552 -3.86 -16.20 6.22
CA SER A 552 -4.83 -15.12 6.01
C SER A 552 -4.85 -14.17 7.22
N ARG A 553 -5.25 -12.90 6.99
CA ARG A 553 -5.34 -11.87 8.04
C ARG A 553 -6.08 -12.29 9.32
N PRO A 554 -7.24 -12.99 9.29
CA PRO A 554 -7.90 -13.44 10.52
C PRO A 554 -7.00 -14.22 11.49
N VAL A 555 -6.04 -14.99 10.99
CA VAL A 555 -5.09 -15.76 11.83
C VAL A 555 -4.08 -14.84 12.53
N VAL A 556 -3.68 -13.76 11.86
CA VAL A 556 -2.81 -12.71 12.43
C VAL A 556 -3.57 -11.88 13.44
N ASP A 557 -4.82 -11.52 13.13
CA ASP A 557 -5.69 -10.75 14.02
C ASP A 557 -5.99 -11.53 15.32
N GLU A 558 -5.99 -12.88 15.28
CA GLU A 558 -6.08 -13.75 16.48
C GLU A 558 -4.77 -13.87 17.27
N GLY A 559 -3.66 -13.27 16.78
CA GLY A 559 -2.37 -13.25 17.45
C GLY A 559 -1.56 -14.54 17.36
N LEU A 560 -1.97 -15.50 16.51
CA LEU A 560 -1.33 -16.81 16.39
C LEU A 560 -0.02 -16.77 15.60
N VAL A 561 0.06 -15.87 14.61
CA VAL A 561 1.17 -15.80 13.65
C VAL A 561 1.56 -14.35 13.38
N GLU A 562 2.85 -14.13 13.13
CA GLU A 562 3.41 -12.83 12.77
C GLU A 562 2.83 -12.27 11.46
N TYR A 563 2.64 -10.94 11.41
CA TYR A 563 2.19 -10.22 10.21
C TYR A 563 3.08 -10.50 8.97
N ALA A 564 4.36 -10.82 9.18
CA ALA A 564 5.28 -11.15 8.10
C ALA A 564 4.84 -12.36 7.25
N ARG A 565 3.94 -13.21 7.74
CA ARG A 565 3.38 -14.35 7.01
C ARG A 565 2.00 -14.09 6.41
N GLN A 566 1.45 -12.88 6.60
CA GLN A 566 0.15 -12.52 6.07
C GLN A 566 0.17 -12.38 4.55
N VAL A 567 -0.71 -13.10 3.85
CA VAL A 567 -0.97 -12.91 2.41
C VAL A 567 -2.29 -12.17 2.21
N GLY A 568 -2.29 -11.19 1.32
CA GLY A 568 -3.44 -10.39 0.94
C GLY A 568 -3.11 -8.92 0.68
N GLN A 569 -4.15 -8.12 0.41
CA GLN A 569 -4.14 -6.69 0.11
C GLN A 569 -3.42 -5.86 1.18
N THR A 570 -3.59 -6.24 2.45
CA THR A 570 -2.92 -5.62 3.59
C THR A 570 -1.74 -6.45 4.09
N GLY A 571 -1.28 -7.42 3.32
CA GLY A 571 -0.14 -8.29 3.64
C GLY A 571 0.81 -8.34 2.45
N LYS A 572 1.42 -9.49 2.20
CA LYS A 572 2.28 -9.72 1.03
C LYS A 572 1.46 -10.16 -0.17
N SER A 573 1.84 -9.66 -1.35
CA SER A 573 1.40 -10.18 -2.64
C SER A 573 2.44 -11.18 -3.14
N VAL A 574 2.02 -12.42 -3.40
CA VAL A 574 2.87 -13.54 -3.76
C VAL A 574 2.46 -14.11 -5.12
N ARG A 575 3.43 -14.71 -5.81
CA ARG A 575 3.24 -15.31 -7.14
C ARG A 575 3.95 -16.68 -7.24
N PRO A 576 3.63 -17.63 -6.36
CA PRO A 576 4.19 -18.96 -6.47
C PRO A 576 3.64 -19.66 -7.71
N LYS A 577 4.36 -20.70 -8.15
CA LYS A 577 3.83 -21.65 -9.14
C LYS A 577 2.62 -22.37 -8.58
N ILE A 578 2.62 -22.64 -7.27
CA ILE A 578 1.51 -23.32 -6.58
C ILE A 578 1.17 -22.63 -5.27
N TYR A 579 -0.11 -22.28 -5.09
CA TYR A 579 -0.66 -21.77 -3.85
C TYR A 579 -1.72 -22.72 -3.31
N ILE A 580 -1.52 -23.25 -2.11
CA ILE A 580 -2.44 -24.18 -1.44
C ILE A 580 -3.19 -23.40 -0.35
N ALA A 581 -4.45 -23.07 -0.60
CA ALA A 581 -5.32 -22.34 0.32
C ALA A 581 -6.13 -23.31 1.19
N VAL A 582 -5.80 -23.40 2.47
CA VAL A 582 -6.43 -24.33 3.42
C VAL A 582 -7.32 -23.56 4.40
N GLY A 583 -8.62 -23.86 4.44
CA GLY A 583 -9.55 -23.24 5.40
C GLY A 583 -9.74 -21.73 5.20
N ILE A 584 -9.49 -21.23 3.99
CA ILE A 584 -9.60 -19.81 3.62
C ILE A 584 -10.93 -19.58 2.90
N SER A 585 -11.70 -18.57 3.31
CA SER A 585 -13.01 -18.25 2.70
C SER A 585 -12.91 -17.62 1.31
N GLY A 586 -11.76 -17.02 0.98
CA GLY A 586 -11.54 -16.31 -0.29
C GLY A 586 -12.14 -14.91 -0.31
N ALA A 587 -12.12 -14.21 0.82
CA ALA A 587 -12.42 -12.79 0.86
C ALA A 587 -11.52 -12.04 -0.14
N ILE A 588 -12.07 -11.01 -0.81
CA ILE A 588 -11.37 -10.33 -1.91
C ILE A 588 -10.03 -9.76 -1.45
N GLN A 589 -9.94 -9.33 -0.20
CA GLN A 589 -8.72 -8.85 0.43
C GLN A 589 -7.61 -9.91 0.45
N HIS A 590 -7.93 -11.20 0.63
CA HIS A 590 -6.91 -12.26 0.59
C HIS A 590 -6.55 -12.63 -0.86
N ILE A 591 -7.57 -12.79 -1.72
CA ILE A 591 -7.38 -13.10 -3.15
C ILE A 591 -6.48 -12.08 -3.84
N ALA A 592 -6.59 -10.80 -3.47
CA ALA A 592 -5.72 -9.71 -3.93
C ALA A 592 -4.23 -10.05 -3.93
N GLY A 593 -3.77 -10.77 -2.90
CA GLY A 593 -2.37 -11.09 -2.69
C GLY A 593 -1.91 -12.41 -3.30
N MET A 594 -2.79 -13.21 -3.90
CA MET A 594 -2.43 -14.55 -4.41
C MET A 594 -3.07 -14.90 -5.76
N LYS A 595 -3.92 -14.03 -6.32
CA LYS A 595 -4.63 -14.25 -7.59
C LYS A 595 -3.72 -14.55 -8.78
N GLU A 596 -2.51 -13.98 -8.75
CA GLU A 596 -1.47 -14.11 -9.78
C GLU A 596 -0.62 -15.38 -9.64
N SER A 597 -0.93 -16.25 -8.66
CA SER A 597 -0.28 -17.56 -8.56
C SER A 597 -0.62 -18.39 -9.80
N GLU A 598 0.33 -19.15 -10.35
CA GLU A 598 0.03 -19.92 -11.56
C GLU A 598 -1.08 -20.95 -11.27
N THR A 599 -0.90 -21.76 -10.23
CA THR A 599 -1.83 -22.79 -9.77
C THR A 599 -2.36 -22.47 -8.38
N ILE A 600 -3.68 -22.52 -8.18
CA ILE A 600 -4.33 -22.37 -6.89
C ILE A 600 -5.11 -23.65 -6.56
N ILE A 601 -4.80 -24.26 -5.42
CA ILE A 601 -5.48 -25.44 -4.86
C ILE A 601 -6.23 -24.98 -3.61
N ALA A 602 -7.54 -25.18 -3.54
CA ALA A 602 -8.36 -24.81 -2.39
C ALA A 602 -8.85 -26.05 -1.64
N ILE A 603 -8.63 -26.09 -0.32
CA ILE A 603 -9.13 -27.12 0.58
C ILE A 603 -10.03 -26.44 1.61
N ASN A 604 -11.33 -26.73 1.60
CA ASN A 604 -12.27 -26.14 2.54
C ASN A 604 -13.44 -27.09 2.83
N HIS A 605 -13.97 -27.08 4.06
CA HIS A 605 -15.10 -27.91 4.44
C HIS A 605 -16.43 -27.47 3.80
N ASN A 606 -16.54 -26.19 3.41
CA ASN A 606 -17.76 -25.63 2.84
C ASN A 606 -17.62 -25.33 1.34
N ALA A 607 -18.28 -26.12 0.49
CA ALA A 607 -18.28 -25.96 -0.97
C ALA A 607 -18.77 -24.59 -1.48
N LYS A 608 -19.46 -23.79 -0.65
CA LYS A 608 -20.02 -22.48 -1.03
C LYS A 608 -19.04 -21.31 -0.83
N GLU A 609 -17.84 -21.56 -0.32
CA GLU A 609 -16.85 -20.51 -0.07
C GLU A 609 -16.37 -19.83 -1.36
N ALA A 610 -16.06 -18.53 -1.26
CA ALA A 610 -15.67 -17.72 -2.41
C ALA A 610 -14.28 -18.11 -2.97
N ILE A 611 -13.45 -18.79 -2.18
CA ILE A 611 -12.12 -19.26 -2.61
C ILE A 611 -12.21 -20.16 -3.84
N PHE A 612 -13.25 -21.01 -3.94
CA PHE A 612 -13.43 -21.92 -5.06
C PHE A 612 -13.70 -21.21 -6.40
N LYS A 613 -14.12 -19.94 -6.38
CA LYS A 613 -14.27 -19.14 -7.61
C LYS A 613 -12.94 -18.63 -8.16
N ASN A 614 -11.88 -18.72 -7.38
CA ASN A 614 -10.55 -18.20 -7.70
C ASN A 614 -9.48 -19.30 -7.64
N ALA A 615 -9.88 -20.57 -7.55
CA ALA A 615 -8.98 -21.72 -7.50
C ALA A 615 -9.07 -22.55 -8.78
N ASP A 616 -7.99 -23.23 -9.15
CA ASP A 616 -7.97 -24.16 -10.29
C ASP A 616 -8.43 -25.56 -9.88
N PHE A 617 -8.05 -26.00 -8.69
CA PHE A 617 -8.44 -27.28 -8.11
C PHE A 617 -9.08 -27.08 -6.74
N GLY A 618 -10.12 -27.85 -6.44
CA GLY A 618 -10.87 -27.73 -5.18
C GLY A 618 -11.17 -29.07 -4.54
N ILE A 619 -10.88 -29.20 -3.24
CA ILE A 619 -11.30 -30.33 -2.41
C ILE A 619 -12.26 -29.82 -1.34
N VAL A 620 -13.40 -30.50 -1.21
CA VAL A 620 -14.36 -30.25 -0.13
C VAL A 620 -14.16 -31.30 0.95
N GLY A 621 -13.66 -30.88 2.11
CA GLY A 621 -13.42 -31.77 3.24
C GLY A 621 -12.72 -31.07 4.40
N LYS A 622 -12.50 -31.80 5.48
CA LYS A 622 -11.75 -31.31 6.65
C LYS A 622 -10.26 -31.33 6.36
N TYR A 623 -9.56 -30.27 6.75
CA TYR A 623 -8.13 -30.19 6.49
C TYR A 623 -7.34 -31.16 7.36
N GLU A 624 -7.86 -31.50 8.55
CA GLU A 624 -7.27 -32.47 9.47
C GLU A 624 -7.18 -33.88 8.87
N ASP A 625 -8.07 -34.19 7.93
CA ASP A 625 -8.13 -35.50 7.27
C ASP A 625 -7.30 -35.48 5.96
N ILE A 626 -7.34 -34.37 5.22
CA ILE A 626 -6.71 -34.26 3.88
C ILE A 626 -5.20 -33.97 3.96
N LEU A 627 -4.77 -33.08 4.87
CA LEU A 627 -3.37 -32.66 4.91
C LEU A 627 -2.41 -33.80 5.33
N PRO A 628 -2.72 -34.65 6.32
CA PRO A 628 -1.83 -35.76 6.66
C PRO A 628 -1.56 -36.72 5.50
N GLU A 629 -2.59 -37.12 4.75
CA GLU A 629 -2.44 -37.96 3.55
C GLU A 629 -1.58 -37.25 2.48
N LEU A 630 -1.81 -35.94 2.27
CA LEU A 630 -1.01 -35.17 1.33
C LEU A 630 0.47 -35.08 1.76
N ILE A 631 0.73 -34.92 3.06
CA ILE A 631 2.09 -34.93 3.64
C ILE A 631 2.76 -36.28 3.41
N GLU A 632 2.04 -37.39 3.61
CA GLU A 632 2.55 -38.74 3.34
C GLU A 632 2.95 -38.89 1.86
N ARG A 633 2.09 -38.49 0.92
CA ARG A 633 2.42 -38.51 -0.52
C ARG A 633 3.62 -37.63 -0.87
N VAL A 634 3.76 -36.47 -0.22
CA VAL A 634 4.95 -35.61 -0.41
C VAL A 634 6.19 -36.31 0.12
N ASN A 635 6.11 -36.97 1.27
CA ASN A 635 7.22 -37.76 1.82
C ASN A 635 7.58 -38.95 0.92
N ASP A 636 6.62 -39.51 0.19
CA ASP A 636 6.85 -40.56 -0.82
C ASP A 636 7.43 -40.04 -2.15
N GLY A 637 7.54 -38.72 -2.31
CA GLY A 637 8.23 -38.08 -3.44
C GLY A 637 7.35 -37.23 -4.35
N PHE A 638 6.09 -36.99 -4.00
CA PHE A 638 5.24 -36.05 -4.74
C PHE A 638 5.64 -34.59 -4.47
N THR A 639 5.89 -33.83 -5.53
CA THR A 639 6.34 -32.42 -5.45
C THR A 639 5.47 -31.48 -6.29
N PHE A 640 4.24 -31.89 -6.60
CA PHE A 640 3.29 -31.12 -7.40
C PHE A 640 3.79 -30.71 -8.81
N GLY A 641 4.78 -31.43 -9.35
CA GLY A 641 5.33 -31.19 -10.69
C GLY A 641 6.49 -30.19 -10.74
N ILE A 642 7.05 -29.83 -9.58
CA ILE A 642 8.31 -29.09 -9.43
C ILE A 642 9.43 -30.07 -9.09
#